data_AF-A0A956MPI6-F1
#
_entry.id   AF-A0A956MPI6-F1
#
_cell.length_a   1.000
_cell.length_b   1.000
_cell.length_c   1.000
_cell.angle_alpha   90.00
_cell.angle_beta   90.00
_cell.angle_gamma   90.00
#
_symmetry.space_group_name_H-M   'P 1'
#
loop_
_entity.id
_entity.type
_entity.pdbx_description
1 polymer ?
#
loop_
_entity_poly.entity_id
_entity_poly.type
_entity_poly.pdbx_seq_one_letter_code
_entity_poly.pdbx_strand_id
1 'polypeptide(L)'
;MKQHIRHTSVPLENLHQNTFRQSGTSPQETVCKPKRSHFFRHGAVIFVLIYGVLLLWSHLVRQTLQVETPANYNIVQLRAVGGNSNPPVRMAYREFRPAESDSFPVLIMLHGSPMGSESFDDLGPALGQRFHVLVPDLPGFGYSSATIPDYSIAAHASYILQWMDSLRIERAHLIAYSMGGGVAINVADRAPERIASIDLLSSIGVQELELLGDHHMNHAVHAAQLTAIWLLQEAFPHFGAVDRSLLNMRYARNFYDSDQRPLREMLQRYHGPMLIQHGVNDGLVSVAAAKEHHRIVPQSEMMLYNAGHGLAFLDWQRTGADIRNFVERVEAGKVATRDTAESSRLVVADQPFDPASVPPAHGLAFVLIFFLLIIATFVSEDLTCIGAGLMIAKGTIGFFSGTLACFIGIFVGDLGLYWAGKFLGRPSTRKAPMRWFVKESDLQKSTRWFAAKGPTIILASRFLPGSRLPTYFAAGMLQMKLARFVFYFLVASAIWTPILVGLASVLGSELYGLFALYQQYALLAIAVTILSILVIMKLIVPLFTYKGRRLLLSAWRRKARWEFWSPWFFYIPIVGYVLFLAVRFRSLSLFTLANPGMPEGGFIGESKHDILTSLSDSPQFVARHSLLDADLPMAEKRTLVRQFMEMHNLDFPIVLKPDVGQRGSGVMIVRSQMQLDQVLAQARHNLIVQEYVAGEEFGVFYVRKPDQAFGVIFSITEKRFPAVVGDGERNTEELILADDRAVCMAPLYLKRHEASLYDVPAAGERIQLVELGTHSRGALFLDGMHIHTDALSKRIDALSQQFDGFFFGRFDIRTTSVADFQRGENFKIVELNGVTSEATHIYDPKNSVWSAYRTLMQQWRLAFEIGAANRARGMQPTSVSRLIKLLKEA
;
A
#
# COMPACT_ATOMS: atom_id res chain seq x y z
N MET A 1 -31.94 -55.76 -38.31
CA MET A 1 -32.97 -56.83 -38.28
C MET A 1 -33.83 -56.67 -37.04
N LYS A 2 -35.15 -56.94 -37.14
CA LYS A 2 -36.09 -56.92 -36.01
C LYS A 2 -36.01 -58.22 -35.21
N GLN A 3 -36.21 -58.18 -33.89
CA GLN A 3 -37.29 -58.92 -33.19
C GLN A 3 -37.39 -58.59 -31.68
N HIS A 4 -38.61 -58.70 -31.15
CA HIS A 4 -39.04 -58.50 -29.74
C HIS A 4 -39.29 -59.87 -29.03
N ILE A 5 -39.86 -59.83 -27.79
CA ILE A 5 -40.64 -60.89 -27.05
C ILE A 5 -39.74 -61.74 -26.11
N ARG A 6 -40.00 -61.98 -24.78
CA ARG A 6 -41.19 -61.81 -23.88
C ARG A 6 -40.84 -61.70 -22.35
N HIS A 7 -41.86 -61.41 -21.50
CA HIS A 7 -42.24 -61.91 -20.12
C HIS A 7 -41.20 -62.46 -19.09
N THR A 8 -41.36 -62.59 -17.74
CA THR A 8 -42.35 -62.33 -16.62
C THR A 8 -41.66 -62.70 -15.25
N SER A 9 -42.12 -62.42 -14.00
CA SER A 9 -42.88 -61.32 -13.34
C SER A 9 -43.20 -61.65 -11.84
N VAL A 10 -43.09 -60.69 -10.88
CA VAL A 10 -43.83 -60.63 -9.56
C VAL A 10 -43.43 -61.71 -8.49
N PRO A 11 -43.68 -61.64 -7.13
CA PRO A 11 -44.43 -60.69 -6.25
C PRO A 11 -43.69 -60.10 -5.01
N LEU A 12 -44.48 -59.34 -4.22
CA LEU A 12 -44.24 -58.77 -2.89
C LEU A 12 -44.20 -59.80 -1.73
N GLU A 13 -43.68 -59.41 -0.56
CA GLU A 13 -44.48 -59.23 0.68
C GLU A 13 -43.70 -58.53 1.82
N ASN A 14 -44.41 -57.91 2.78
CA ASN A 14 -43.80 -57.03 3.81
C ASN A 14 -44.74 -56.84 5.03
N LEU A 15 -44.37 -57.29 6.24
CA LEU A 15 -45.10 -57.00 7.50
C LEU A 15 -44.37 -57.49 8.77
N HIS A 16 -44.00 -56.57 9.68
CA HIS A 16 -44.37 -56.53 11.13
C HIS A 16 -43.52 -55.57 11.99
N GLN A 17 -43.97 -55.33 13.23
CA GLN A 17 -43.59 -54.22 14.12
C GLN A 17 -42.69 -54.62 15.32
N ASN A 18 -42.16 -53.59 16.00
CA ASN A 18 -41.78 -53.53 17.43
C ASN A 18 -40.62 -54.39 17.97
N THR A 19 -39.57 -53.75 18.51
CA THR A 19 -39.35 -53.56 19.98
C THR A 19 -38.02 -52.84 20.33
N PHE A 20 -37.91 -52.38 21.58
CA PHE A 20 -36.79 -51.63 22.18
C PHE A 20 -35.45 -52.38 22.24
N ARG A 21 -34.32 -51.64 22.12
CA ARG A 21 -33.21 -51.72 23.11
C ARG A 21 -32.24 -50.52 23.05
N GLN A 22 -31.66 -50.19 24.21
CA GLN A 22 -30.67 -49.14 24.40
C GLN A 22 -29.27 -49.57 23.93
N SER A 23 -28.46 -48.63 23.43
CA SER A 23 -27.05 -48.48 23.83
C SER A 23 -26.51 -47.13 23.34
N GLY A 24 -25.76 -46.42 24.20
CA GLY A 24 -25.21 -45.12 23.86
C GLY A 24 -23.86 -45.25 23.15
N THR A 25 -23.72 -44.64 21.98
CA THR A 25 -22.43 -44.28 21.40
C THR A 25 -22.52 -42.86 20.81
N SER A 26 -21.56 -42.02 21.15
CA SER A 26 -21.46 -40.66 20.60
C SER A 26 -21.23 -40.74 19.08
N PRO A 27 -21.99 -40.02 18.24
CA PRO A 27 -21.75 -40.02 16.80
C PRO A 27 -20.38 -39.42 16.50
N GLN A 28 -19.54 -40.18 15.79
CA GLN A 28 -18.36 -39.60 15.14
C GLN A 28 -18.84 -38.54 14.14
N GLU A 29 -18.39 -37.30 14.27
CA GLU A 29 -18.60 -36.28 13.24
C GLU A 29 -17.90 -36.71 11.96
N THR A 30 -18.66 -37.29 11.05
CA THR A 30 -18.23 -37.59 9.69
C THR A 30 -18.00 -36.28 8.96
N VAL A 31 -16.73 -35.86 8.88
CA VAL A 31 -16.31 -34.64 8.16
C VAL A 31 -16.61 -34.80 6.67
N CYS A 32 -17.83 -34.43 6.29
CA CYS A 32 -18.28 -34.40 4.91
C CYS A 32 -17.52 -33.30 4.17
N LYS A 33 -16.39 -33.65 3.53
CA LYS A 33 -15.66 -32.75 2.63
C LYS A 33 -16.62 -32.26 1.54
N PRO A 34 -16.89 -30.95 1.42
CA PRO A 34 -17.78 -30.47 0.37
C PRO A 34 -17.14 -30.71 -1.00
N LYS A 35 -17.79 -31.52 -1.85
CA LYS A 35 -17.47 -31.64 -3.29
C LYS A 35 -17.81 -30.34 -4.04
N ARG A 36 -17.05 -29.27 -3.80
CA ARG A 36 -17.10 -27.99 -4.54
C ARG A 36 -15.68 -27.42 -4.73
N SER A 37 -14.98 -27.87 -5.78
CA SER A 37 -13.72 -27.21 -6.20
C SER A 37 -13.28 -27.42 -7.65
N HIS A 38 -13.60 -28.54 -8.32
CA HIS A 38 -13.09 -28.79 -9.69
C HIS A 38 -13.81 -28.02 -10.81
N PHE A 39 -15.14 -27.88 -10.75
CA PHE A 39 -15.91 -27.24 -11.83
C PHE A 39 -15.62 -25.72 -11.94
N PHE A 40 -15.59 -25.01 -10.81
CA PHE A 40 -15.32 -23.57 -10.75
C PHE A 40 -13.91 -23.18 -11.22
N ARG A 41 -12.89 -24.04 -11.03
CA ARG A 41 -11.53 -23.74 -11.48
C ARG A 41 -11.38 -23.74 -13.00
N HIS A 42 -12.04 -24.68 -13.69
CA HIS A 42 -12.00 -24.75 -15.16
C HIS A 42 -12.83 -23.64 -15.79
N GLY A 43 -14.03 -23.36 -15.26
CA GLY A 43 -14.88 -22.26 -15.75
C GLY A 43 -14.21 -20.89 -15.67
N ALA A 44 -13.46 -20.61 -14.59
CA ALA A 44 -12.74 -19.34 -14.45
C ALA A 44 -11.60 -19.17 -15.48
N VAL A 45 -10.85 -20.24 -15.77
CA VAL A 45 -9.76 -20.21 -16.78
C VAL A 45 -10.34 -20.04 -18.19
N ILE A 46 -11.41 -20.76 -18.51
CA ILE A 46 -12.10 -20.64 -19.81
C ILE A 46 -12.67 -19.23 -20.00
N PHE A 47 -13.29 -18.64 -18.96
CA PHE A 47 -13.80 -17.27 -19.00
C PHE A 47 -12.70 -16.25 -19.29
N VAL A 48 -11.56 -16.34 -18.60
CA VAL A 48 -10.40 -15.44 -18.81
C VAL A 48 -9.84 -15.57 -20.23
N LEU A 49 -9.76 -16.79 -20.78
CA LEU A 49 -9.30 -17.01 -22.16
C LEU A 49 -10.27 -16.43 -23.19
N ILE A 50 -11.57 -16.68 -23.06
CA ILE A 50 -12.60 -16.13 -23.96
C ILE A 50 -12.57 -14.60 -23.93
N TYR A 51 -12.56 -14.00 -22.73
CA TYR A 51 -12.48 -12.56 -22.56
C TYR A 51 -11.20 -11.96 -23.16
N GLY A 52 -10.05 -12.61 -22.98
CA GLY A 52 -8.79 -12.18 -23.60
C GLY A 52 -8.83 -12.19 -25.13
N VAL A 53 -9.43 -13.22 -25.73
CA VAL A 53 -9.63 -13.31 -27.20
C VAL A 53 -10.59 -12.22 -27.70
N LEU A 54 -11.72 -12.01 -27.01
CA LEU A 54 -12.68 -10.95 -27.37
C LEU A 54 -12.05 -9.55 -27.25
N LEU A 55 -11.23 -9.32 -26.22
CA LEU A 55 -10.54 -8.04 -26.03
C LEU A 55 -9.50 -7.79 -27.11
N LEU A 56 -8.68 -8.80 -27.47
CA LEU A 56 -7.73 -8.71 -28.58
C LEU A 56 -8.45 -8.45 -29.92
N TRP A 57 -9.57 -9.13 -30.18
CA TRP A 57 -10.36 -8.92 -31.39
C TRP A 57 -10.99 -7.51 -31.42
N SER A 58 -11.49 -7.02 -30.28
CA SER A 58 -11.97 -5.64 -30.15
C SER A 58 -10.89 -4.62 -30.53
N HIS A 59 -9.65 -4.80 -30.05
CA HIS A 59 -8.51 -3.96 -30.41
C HIS A 59 -8.15 -4.03 -31.89
N LEU A 60 -8.15 -5.21 -32.51
CA LEU A 60 -7.90 -5.38 -33.94
C LEU A 60 -8.98 -4.68 -34.80
N VAL A 61 -10.25 -4.77 -34.41
CA VAL A 61 -11.35 -4.05 -35.10
C VAL A 61 -11.18 -2.54 -34.97
N ARG A 62 -10.81 -2.02 -33.80
CA ARG A 62 -10.56 -0.58 -33.61
C ARG A 62 -9.44 -0.04 -34.52
N GLN A 63 -8.42 -0.84 -34.81
CA GLN A 63 -7.32 -0.44 -35.70
C GLN A 63 -7.69 -0.47 -37.20
N THR A 64 -8.66 -1.30 -37.60
CA THR A 64 -9.08 -1.42 -39.02
C THR A 64 -10.29 -0.56 -39.38
N LEU A 65 -11.02 -0.03 -38.38
CA LEU A 65 -12.13 0.88 -38.58
C LEU A 65 -11.68 2.28 -39.04
N GLN A 66 -11.51 2.44 -40.35
CA GLN A 66 -11.38 3.76 -40.98
C GLN A 66 -12.75 4.43 -41.12
N VAL A 67 -12.79 5.76 -40.95
CA VAL A 67 -13.95 6.59 -41.25
C VAL A 67 -13.65 7.33 -42.56
N GLU A 68 -14.41 7.02 -43.61
CA GLU A 68 -14.29 7.73 -44.88
C GLU A 68 -14.78 9.17 -44.73
N THR A 69 -14.04 10.13 -45.29
CA THR A 69 -14.42 11.54 -45.30
C THR A 69 -15.44 11.78 -46.43
N PRO A 70 -16.64 12.33 -46.16
CA PRO A 70 -17.64 12.59 -47.19
C PRO A 70 -17.18 13.60 -48.24
N ALA A 71 -17.71 13.49 -49.46
CA ALA A 71 -17.28 14.30 -50.61
C ALA A 71 -17.54 15.81 -50.49
N ASN A 72 -18.37 16.25 -49.53
CA ASN A 72 -18.66 17.66 -49.24
C ASN A 72 -17.72 18.28 -48.19
N TYR A 73 -16.64 17.61 -47.82
CA TYR A 73 -15.59 18.12 -46.93
C TYR A 73 -14.30 18.41 -47.70
N ASN A 74 -13.77 19.61 -47.49
CA ASN A 74 -12.40 19.97 -47.86
C ASN A 74 -11.43 19.51 -46.76
N ILE A 75 -10.16 19.28 -47.10
CA ILE A 75 -9.14 18.80 -46.14
C ILE A 75 -7.84 19.59 -46.30
N VAL A 76 -7.28 20.07 -45.18
CA VAL A 76 -5.95 20.67 -45.10
C VAL A 76 -5.02 19.79 -44.26
N GLN A 77 -3.73 19.79 -44.58
CA GLN A 77 -2.66 19.21 -43.74
C GLN A 77 -1.98 20.33 -42.94
N LEU A 78 -2.01 20.23 -41.61
CA LEU A 78 -1.42 21.18 -40.67
C LEU A 78 -0.26 20.55 -39.88
N ARG A 79 0.57 21.38 -39.26
CA ARG A 79 1.64 20.88 -38.38
C ARG A 79 1.05 20.60 -37.00
N ALA A 80 1.37 19.43 -36.44
CA ALA A 80 0.98 19.07 -35.08
C ALA A 80 1.58 20.05 -34.06
N VAL A 81 0.74 20.56 -33.18
CA VAL A 81 1.14 21.35 -32.01
C VAL A 81 1.88 20.45 -31.02
N GLY A 82 2.91 20.95 -30.34
CA GLY A 82 3.64 20.21 -29.30
C GLY A 82 4.90 19.45 -29.75
N GLY A 83 5.37 19.59 -31.01
CA GLY A 83 6.73 19.19 -31.40
C GLY A 83 6.91 18.69 -32.83
N ASN A 84 8.07 18.97 -33.43
CA ASN A 84 8.38 18.70 -34.84
C ASN A 84 8.44 17.21 -35.23
N SER A 85 8.42 16.28 -34.27
CA SER A 85 8.45 14.83 -34.49
C SER A 85 7.06 14.20 -34.67
N ASN A 86 5.99 14.97 -34.46
CA ASN A 86 4.62 14.47 -34.55
C ASN A 86 4.13 14.39 -36.02
N PRO A 87 3.27 13.42 -36.37
CA PRO A 87 2.71 13.32 -37.71
C PRO A 87 1.82 14.54 -38.05
N PRO A 88 1.66 14.90 -39.33
CA PRO A 88 0.79 16.00 -39.74
C PRO A 88 -0.67 15.73 -39.36
N VAL A 89 -1.38 16.82 -39.03
CA VAL A 89 -2.78 16.80 -38.60
C VAL A 89 -3.67 17.12 -39.80
N ARG A 90 -4.56 16.19 -40.16
CA ARG A 90 -5.62 16.45 -41.14
C ARG A 90 -6.71 17.27 -40.46
N MET A 91 -7.02 18.42 -41.04
CA MET A 91 -8.16 19.25 -40.63
C MET A 91 -9.19 19.25 -41.75
N ALA A 92 -10.33 18.60 -41.49
CA ALA A 92 -11.48 18.60 -42.38
C ALA A 92 -12.33 19.86 -42.12
N TYR A 93 -12.99 20.38 -43.15
CA TYR A 93 -13.91 21.51 -43.02
C TYR A 93 -14.95 21.51 -44.12
N ARG A 94 -16.04 22.25 -43.89
CA ARG A 94 -17.09 22.53 -44.87
C ARG A 94 -17.08 24.01 -45.23
N GLU A 95 -17.50 24.32 -46.44
CA GLU A 95 -17.50 25.66 -47.00
C GLU A 95 -18.86 25.95 -47.64
N PHE A 96 -19.43 27.12 -47.31
CA PHE A 96 -20.66 27.62 -47.90
C PHE A 96 -20.44 29.07 -48.32
N ARG A 97 -20.59 29.37 -49.61
CA ARG A 97 -20.47 30.73 -50.14
C ARG A 97 -21.40 30.93 -51.34
N PRO A 98 -21.84 32.17 -51.63
CA PRO A 98 -22.50 32.49 -52.89
C PRO A 98 -21.54 32.27 -54.07
N ALA A 99 -22.07 31.92 -55.24
CA ALA A 99 -21.24 31.50 -56.38
C ALA A 99 -20.44 32.63 -57.07
N GLU A 100 -20.69 33.90 -56.73
CA GLU A 100 -20.30 35.07 -57.56
C GLU A 100 -19.58 36.21 -56.82
N SER A 101 -18.93 35.99 -55.67
CA SER A 101 -17.93 36.95 -55.17
C SER A 101 -16.93 36.38 -54.17
N ASP A 102 -15.67 36.80 -54.30
CA ASP A 102 -14.61 36.61 -53.29
C ASP A 102 -14.54 37.79 -52.28
N SER A 103 -15.50 38.74 -52.33
CA SER A 103 -15.53 39.96 -51.49
C SER A 103 -16.43 39.90 -50.25
N PHE A 104 -17.02 38.74 -49.94
CA PHE A 104 -17.89 38.59 -48.77
C PHE A 104 -17.09 38.48 -47.46
N PRO A 105 -17.59 39.02 -46.34
CA PRO A 105 -16.99 38.78 -45.02
C PRO A 105 -16.88 37.28 -44.72
N VAL A 106 -15.73 36.89 -44.16
CA VAL A 106 -15.43 35.48 -43.81
C VAL A 106 -15.92 35.19 -42.40
N LEU A 107 -16.74 34.15 -42.26
CA LEU A 107 -17.30 33.66 -41.00
C LEU A 107 -16.73 32.27 -40.71
N ILE A 108 -15.97 32.12 -39.63
CA ILE A 108 -15.48 30.82 -39.16
C ILE A 108 -16.37 30.34 -38.01
N MET A 109 -17.03 29.19 -38.20
CA MET A 109 -17.96 28.62 -37.22
C MET A 109 -17.31 27.49 -36.41
N LEU A 110 -16.95 27.77 -35.16
CA LEU A 110 -16.27 26.83 -34.25
C LEU A 110 -17.29 26.03 -33.44
N HIS A 111 -17.27 24.70 -33.57
CA HIS A 111 -18.23 23.81 -32.91
C HIS A 111 -17.88 23.54 -31.43
N GLY A 112 -18.86 22.98 -30.72
CA GLY A 112 -18.73 22.50 -29.35
C GLY A 112 -18.22 21.07 -29.24
N SER A 113 -17.81 20.64 -28.04
CA SER A 113 -17.48 19.24 -27.75
C SER A 113 -18.74 18.50 -27.28
N PRO A 114 -18.98 17.22 -27.64
CA PRO A 114 -18.14 16.31 -28.43
C PRO A 114 -18.45 16.25 -29.94
N MET A 115 -19.26 17.17 -30.46
CA MET A 115 -19.69 17.22 -31.86
C MET A 115 -18.57 17.73 -32.79
N GLY A 116 -18.82 17.76 -34.09
CA GLY A 116 -18.04 18.43 -35.14
C GLY A 116 -18.84 19.50 -35.90
N SER A 117 -18.45 19.78 -37.14
CA SER A 117 -19.08 20.75 -38.04
C SER A 117 -20.54 20.42 -38.43
N GLU A 118 -21.01 19.19 -38.19
CA GLU A 118 -22.42 18.82 -38.29
C GLU A 118 -23.32 19.61 -37.32
N SER A 119 -22.75 20.20 -36.25
CA SER A 119 -23.47 21.12 -35.34
C SER A 119 -24.11 22.32 -36.03
N PHE A 120 -23.69 22.64 -37.26
CA PHE A 120 -24.13 23.80 -38.03
C PHE A 120 -24.74 23.41 -39.39
N ASP A 121 -25.29 22.18 -39.51
CA ASP A 121 -25.90 21.69 -40.76
C ASP A 121 -26.98 22.60 -41.33
N ASP A 122 -27.80 23.24 -40.48
CA ASP A 122 -28.81 24.22 -40.92
C ASP A 122 -28.26 25.66 -40.97
N LEU A 123 -27.51 26.07 -39.94
CA LEU A 123 -27.06 27.46 -39.76
C LEU A 123 -25.99 27.89 -40.77
N GLY A 124 -25.05 26.99 -41.09
CA GLY A 124 -23.94 27.24 -42.02
C GLY A 124 -24.43 27.57 -43.43
N PRO A 125 -25.26 26.71 -44.08
CA PRO A 125 -25.86 27.00 -45.37
C PRO A 125 -26.74 28.25 -45.39
N ALA A 126 -27.47 28.52 -44.30
CA ALA A 126 -28.34 29.70 -44.20
C ALA A 126 -27.55 31.02 -44.20
N LEU A 127 -26.41 31.07 -43.51
CA LEU A 127 -25.49 32.21 -43.52
C LEU A 127 -24.67 32.27 -44.83
N GLY A 128 -24.33 31.11 -45.41
CA GLY A 128 -23.61 30.98 -46.69
C GLY A 128 -24.32 31.56 -47.91
N GLN A 129 -25.58 32.00 -47.77
CA GLN A 129 -26.30 32.78 -48.79
C GLN A 129 -25.83 34.24 -48.90
N ARG A 130 -25.11 34.76 -47.90
CA ARG A 130 -24.68 36.17 -47.81
C ARG A 130 -23.24 36.39 -47.37
N PHE A 131 -22.58 35.34 -46.88
CA PHE A 131 -21.24 35.39 -46.31
C PHE A 131 -20.38 34.23 -46.83
N HIS A 132 -19.06 34.34 -46.69
CA HIS A 132 -18.16 33.21 -46.90
C HIS A 132 -18.03 32.43 -45.60
N VAL A 133 -18.81 31.36 -45.45
CA VAL A 133 -18.90 30.57 -44.22
C VAL A 133 -17.99 29.35 -44.30
N LEU A 134 -17.15 29.18 -43.29
CA LEU A 134 -16.21 28.08 -43.14
C LEU A 134 -16.44 27.38 -41.80
N VAL A 135 -16.71 26.08 -41.84
CA VAL A 135 -17.05 25.28 -40.67
C VAL A 135 -16.03 24.14 -40.51
N PRO A 136 -14.94 24.35 -39.75
CA PRO A 136 -13.95 23.31 -39.50
C PRO A 136 -14.43 22.24 -38.53
N ASP A 137 -13.99 21.00 -38.73
CA ASP A 137 -13.90 20.01 -37.67
C ASP A 137 -12.59 20.27 -36.90
N LEU A 138 -12.67 20.66 -35.63
CA LEU A 138 -11.49 20.83 -34.79
C LEU A 138 -10.73 19.50 -34.66
N PRO A 139 -9.38 19.49 -34.69
CA PRO A 139 -8.59 18.28 -34.52
C PRO A 139 -9.02 17.45 -33.30
N GLY A 140 -9.19 16.15 -33.49
CA GLY A 140 -9.83 15.21 -32.55
C GLY A 140 -11.30 14.93 -32.83
N PHE A 141 -12.03 15.84 -33.50
CA PHE A 141 -13.48 15.77 -33.75
C PHE A 141 -13.82 15.57 -35.24
N GLY A 142 -15.08 15.25 -35.52
CA GLY A 142 -15.59 15.01 -36.88
C GLY A 142 -14.72 14.09 -37.73
N TYR A 143 -14.39 14.56 -38.94
CA TYR A 143 -13.56 13.89 -39.94
C TYR A 143 -12.08 14.34 -39.93
N SER A 144 -11.70 15.23 -39.01
CA SER A 144 -10.30 15.60 -38.73
C SER A 144 -9.53 14.45 -38.08
N SER A 145 -8.20 14.59 -37.95
CA SER A 145 -7.34 13.59 -37.29
C SER A 145 -7.87 13.24 -35.89
N ALA A 146 -8.30 11.99 -35.72
CA ALA A 146 -8.86 11.47 -34.47
C ALA A 146 -7.88 11.50 -33.29
N THR A 147 -6.60 11.24 -33.57
CA THR A 147 -5.52 11.15 -32.58
C THR A 147 -4.56 12.31 -32.78
N ILE A 148 -4.42 13.16 -31.75
CA ILE A 148 -3.51 14.31 -31.72
C ILE A 148 -2.75 14.35 -30.38
N PRO A 149 -1.56 14.97 -30.32
CA PRO A 149 -0.75 15.01 -29.10
C PRO A 149 -1.38 15.80 -27.95
N ASP A 150 -2.14 16.85 -28.29
CA ASP A 150 -2.70 17.84 -27.35
C ASP A 150 -4.12 18.21 -27.83
N TYR A 151 -5.12 17.94 -26.98
CA TYR A 151 -6.54 18.24 -27.24
C TYR A 151 -7.01 19.53 -26.57
N SER A 152 -6.10 20.33 -26.01
CA SER A 152 -6.47 21.55 -25.30
C SER A 152 -7.08 22.60 -26.22
N ILE A 153 -8.00 23.40 -25.66
CA ILE A 153 -8.56 24.61 -26.28
C ILE A 153 -7.44 25.53 -26.83
N ALA A 154 -6.33 25.62 -26.10
CA ALA A 154 -5.13 26.37 -26.47
C ALA A 154 -4.39 25.77 -27.69
N ALA A 155 -4.39 24.44 -27.85
CA ALA A 155 -3.88 23.79 -29.05
C ALA A 155 -4.82 24.00 -30.25
N HIS A 156 -6.14 23.86 -30.06
CA HIS A 156 -7.15 24.13 -31.10
C HIS A 156 -7.03 25.54 -31.69
N ALA A 157 -6.81 26.56 -30.86
CA ALA A 157 -6.58 27.93 -31.34
C ALA A 157 -5.34 28.04 -32.24
N SER A 158 -4.28 27.29 -31.91
CA SER A 158 -3.06 27.20 -32.74
C SER A 158 -3.31 26.52 -34.08
N TYR A 159 -4.20 25.52 -34.13
CA TYR A 159 -4.61 24.88 -35.38
C TYR A 159 -5.48 25.80 -36.23
N ILE A 160 -6.40 26.57 -35.62
CA ILE A 160 -7.21 27.56 -36.34
C ILE A 160 -6.34 28.65 -36.99
N LEU A 161 -5.34 29.17 -36.29
CA LEU A 161 -4.42 30.16 -36.87
C LEU A 161 -3.61 29.57 -38.06
N GLN A 162 -3.02 28.38 -37.89
CA GLN A 162 -2.33 27.68 -39.00
C GLN A 162 -3.27 27.41 -40.19
N TRP A 163 -4.55 27.12 -39.92
CA TRP A 163 -5.54 26.86 -40.94
C TRP A 163 -5.96 28.13 -41.67
N MET A 164 -6.18 29.24 -40.96
CA MET A 164 -6.40 30.57 -41.57
C MET A 164 -5.23 30.96 -42.49
N ASP A 165 -3.98 30.74 -42.06
CA ASP A 165 -2.79 30.99 -42.88
C ASP A 165 -2.75 30.09 -44.13
N SER A 166 -3.13 28.82 -44.00
CA SER A 166 -3.17 27.86 -45.11
C SER A 166 -4.22 28.22 -46.19
N LEU A 167 -5.33 28.82 -45.76
CA LEU A 167 -6.41 29.30 -46.64
C LEU A 167 -6.25 30.77 -47.04
N ARG A 168 -5.18 31.46 -46.56
CA ARG A 168 -4.90 32.89 -46.78
C ARG A 168 -6.01 33.82 -46.29
N ILE A 169 -6.68 33.46 -45.20
CA ILE A 169 -7.72 34.26 -44.56
C ILE A 169 -7.05 35.30 -43.67
N GLU A 170 -6.94 36.53 -44.15
CA GLU A 170 -6.32 37.62 -43.38
C GLU A 170 -7.17 38.00 -42.17
N ARG A 171 -8.49 38.10 -42.31
CA ARG A 171 -9.40 38.49 -41.22
C ARG A 171 -10.73 37.74 -41.29
N ALA A 172 -11.32 37.38 -40.15
CA ALA A 172 -12.61 36.70 -40.08
C ALA A 172 -13.45 37.05 -38.84
N HIS A 173 -14.76 36.86 -38.90
CA HIS A 173 -15.65 36.80 -37.74
C HIS A 173 -15.66 35.37 -37.18
N LEU A 174 -15.57 35.21 -35.87
CA LEU A 174 -15.66 33.90 -35.22
C LEU A 174 -17.04 33.71 -34.60
N ILE A 175 -17.79 32.69 -35.04
CA ILE A 175 -19.06 32.28 -34.44
C ILE A 175 -18.79 30.99 -33.68
N ALA A 176 -18.91 31.02 -32.35
CA ALA A 176 -18.22 30.04 -31.52
C ALA A 176 -19.16 29.41 -30.50
N TYR A 177 -19.47 28.12 -30.69
CA TYR A 177 -20.44 27.38 -29.90
C TYR A 177 -19.79 26.58 -28.77
N SER A 178 -20.31 26.71 -27.55
CA SER A 178 -19.90 25.91 -26.38
C SER A 178 -18.38 26.02 -26.17
N MET A 179 -17.65 24.90 -26.14
CA MET A 179 -16.20 24.83 -26.09
C MET A 179 -15.48 25.68 -27.17
N GLY A 180 -16.07 25.81 -28.37
CA GLY A 180 -15.51 26.57 -29.48
C GLY A 180 -15.28 28.05 -29.17
N GLY A 181 -16.01 28.67 -28.24
CA GLY A 181 -15.73 30.05 -27.83
C GLY A 181 -14.51 30.19 -26.92
N GLY A 182 -14.18 29.18 -26.12
CA GLY A 182 -12.86 29.11 -25.47
C GLY A 182 -11.71 29.12 -26.49
N VAL A 183 -11.93 28.48 -27.65
CA VAL A 183 -11.00 28.50 -28.79
C VAL A 183 -10.97 29.89 -29.41
N ALA A 184 -12.13 30.51 -29.70
CA ALA A 184 -12.20 31.87 -30.24
C ALA A 184 -11.52 32.92 -29.37
N ILE A 185 -11.69 32.84 -28.04
CA ILE A 185 -11.02 33.70 -27.06
C ILE A 185 -9.49 33.53 -27.14
N ASN A 186 -9.00 32.30 -27.23
CA ASN A 186 -7.56 32.03 -27.40
C ASN A 186 -7.01 32.51 -28.75
N VAL A 187 -7.79 32.41 -29.84
CA VAL A 187 -7.38 32.94 -31.16
C VAL A 187 -7.26 34.46 -31.09
N ALA A 188 -8.25 35.14 -30.50
CA ALA A 188 -8.29 36.60 -30.41
C ALA A 188 -7.27 37.20 -29.43
N ASP A 189 -6.89 36.50 -28.36
CA ASP A 189 -5.80 36.95 -27.47
C ASP A 189 -4.42 36.85 -28.14
N ARG A 190 -4.25 35.92 -29.08
CA ARG A 190 -2.96 35.66 -29.77
C ARG A 190 -2.77 36.45 -31.07
N ALA A 191 -3.85 36.73 -31.79
CA ALA A 191 -3.82 37.40 -33.09
C ALA A 191 -5.08 38.29 -33.25
N PRO A 192 -5.28 39.31 -32.37
CA PRO A 192 -6.48 40.14 -32.35
C PRO A 192 -6.75 40.84 -33.69
N GLU A 193 -5.70 41.20 -34.43
CA GLU A 193 -5.79 41.83 -35.75
C GLU A 193 -6.45 40.95 -36.81
N ARG A 194 -6.39 39.62 -36.65
CA ARG A 194 -7.02 38.63 -37.54
C ARG A 194 -8.53 38.50 -37.29
N ILE A 195 -9.07 39.10 -36.22
CA ILE A 195 -10.45 38.92 -35.80
C ILE A 195 -11.27 40.20 -36.06
N ALA A 196 -12.39 40.04 -36.76
CA ALA A 196 -13.33 41.12 -37.03
C ALA A 196 -14.33 41.28 -35.87
N SER A 197 -14.87 40.17 -35.38
CA SER A 197 -15.69 40.10 -34.17
C SER A 197 -15.75 38.66 -33.64
N ILE A 198 -16.24 38.49 -32.41
CA ILE A 198 -16.58 37.19 -31.81
C ILE A 198 -18.08 37.14 -31.53
N ASP A 199 -18.72 36.02 -31.80
CA ASP A 199 -20.03 35.65 -31.27
C ASP A 199 -19.92 34.39 -30.41
N LEU A 200 -20.30 34.50 -29.13
CA LEU A 200 -20.25 33.44 -28.14
C LEU A 200 -21.64 32.80 -28.00
N LEU A 201 -21.83 31.65 -28.63
CA LEU A 201 -23.08 30.87 -28.58
C LEU A 201 -23.01 29.82 -27.45
N SER A 202 -23.83 29.95 -26.41
CA SER A 202 -23.88 29.02 -25.26
C SER A 202 -22.48 28.63 -24.72
N SER A 203 -21.57 29.59 -24.65
CA SER A 203 -20.12 29.32 -24.65
C SER A 203 -19.44 29.36 -23.28
N ILE A 204 -18.34 28.62 -23.13
CA ILE A 204 -17.45 28.67 -21.97
C ILE A 204 -16.57 29.94 -21.99
N GLY A 205 -16.02 30.32 -20.83
CA GLY A 205 -14.99 31.38 -20.79
C GLY A 205 -14.58 31.89 -19.41
N VAL A 206 -15.23 31.42 -18.33
CA VAL A 206 -14.97 31.82 -16.94
C VAL A 206 -15.00 30.59 -16.04
N GLN A 207 -13.83 30.01 -15.78
CA GLN A 207 -13.64 28.69 -15.15
C GLN A 207 -14.37 28.52 -13.80
N GLU A 208 -14.47 29.59 -13.02
CA GLU A 208 -15.14 29.64 -11.72
C GLU A 208 -16.68 29.53 -11.80
N LEU A 209 -17.27 29.60 -12.99
CA LEU A 209 -18.68 29.33 -13.26
C LEU A 209 -18.92 28.01 -14.01
N GLU A 210 -17.85 27.23 -14.28
CA GLU A 210 -17.91 25.93 -14.96
C GLU A 210 -17.86 24.77 -13.95
N LEU A 211 -18.75 23.78 -14.12
CA LEU A 211 -18.82 22.53 -13.37
C LEU A 211 -18.83 22.68 -11.82
N LEU A 212 -17.67 22.60 -11.14
CA LEU A 212 -17.52 22.79 -9.67
C LEU A 212 -16.91 24.15 -9.27
N GLY A 213 -16.68 25.04 -10.24
CA GLY A 213 -16.15 26.39 -10.04
C GLY A 213 -14.72 26.45 -9.48
N ASP A 214 -13.91 25.40 -9.68
CA ASP A 214 -12.52 25.33 -9.25
C ASP A 214 -11.71 24.48 -10.25
N HIS A 215 -10.55 24.98 -10.67
CA HIS A 215 -9.69 24.29 -11.65
C HIS A 215 -9.22 22.91 -11.17
N HIS A 216 -8.75 22.79 -9.93
CA HIS A 216 -8.21 21.53 -9.43
C HIS A 216 -9.32 20.51 -9.18
N MET A 217 -10.50 20.95 -8.71
CA MET A 217 -11.66 20.07 -8.57
C MET A 217 -12.18 19.60 -9.94
N ASN A 218 -12.34 20.51 -10.90
CA ASN A 218 -12.78 20.18 -12.25
C ASN A 218 -11.79 19.25 -12.96
N HIS A 219 -10.50 19.56 -12.90
CA HIS A 219 -9.45 18.72 -13.51
C HIS A 219 -9.37 17.33 -12.85
N ALA A 220 -9.62 17.21 -11.54
CA ALA A 220 -9.73 15.90 -10.87
C ALA A 220 -10.95 15.09 -11.35
N VAL A 221 -12.10 15.74 -11.61
CA VAL A 221 -13.28 15.09 -12.22
C VAL A 221 -12.96 14.64 -13.66
N HIS A 222 -12.33 15.49 -14.47
CA HIS A 222 -11.92 15.12 -15.82
C HIS A 222 -10.84 14.02 -15.84
N ALA A 223 -9.92 13.99 -14.87
CA ALA A 223 -8.95 12.89 -14.70
C ALA A 223 -9.63 11.56 -14.40
N ALA A 224 -10.65 11.56 -13.51
CA ALA A 224 -11.43 10.38 -13.18
C ALA A 224 -12.27 9.92 -14.39
N GLN A 225 -12.89 10.86 -15.11
CA GLN A 225 -13.63 10.62 -16.36
C GLN A 225 -12.73 10.02 -17.45
N LEU A 226 -11.56 10.60 -17.67
CA LEU A 226 -10.55 10.11 -18.61
C LEU A 226 -10.10 8.69 -18.24
N THR A 227 -9.83 8.44 -16.96
CA THR A 227 -9.46 7.10 -16.47
C THR A 227 -10.60 6.09 -16.67
N ALA A 228 -11.86 6.48 -16.42
CA ALA A 228 -13.02 5.62 -16.59
C ALA A 228 -13.28 5.28 -18.07
N ILE A 229 -13.21 6.27 -18.96
CA ILE A 229 -13.36 6.08 -20.40
C ILE A 229 -12.19 5.27 -20.97
N TRP A 230 -10.95 5.52 -20.51
CA TRP A 230 -9.79 4.69 -20.83
C TRP A 230 -9.98 3.22 -20.41
N LEU A 231 -10.47 2.97 -19.18
CA LEU A 231 -10.78 1.60 -18.75
C LEU A 231 -11.87 0.96 -19.60
N LEU A 232 -12.95 1.68 -19.91
CA LEU A 232 -14.04 1.18 -20.78
C LEU A 232 -13.55 0.84 -22.19
N GLN A 233 -12.62 1.62 -22.72
CA GLN A 233 -12.11 1.48 -24.09
C GLN A 233 -10.98 0.44 -24.21
N GLU A 234 -10.11 0.33 -23.21
CA GLU A 234 -8.92 -0.53 -23.26
C GLU A 234 -9.12 -1.89 -22.57
N ALA A 235 -10.03 -1.98 -21.59
CA ALA A 235 -10.29 -3.20 -20.82
C ALA A 235 -11.60 -3.92 -21.16
N PHE A 236 -12.54 -3.35 -21.92
CA PHE A 236 -13.79 -4.04 -22.27
C PHE A 236 -13.88 -4.30 -23.79
N PRO A 237 -14.28 -5.52 -24.23
CA PRO A 237 -14.46 -5.80 -25.65
C PRO A 237 -15.71 -5.08 -26.19
N HIS A 238 -15.51 -4.03 -26.99
CA HIS A 238 -16.59 -3.17 -27.51
C HIS A 238 -16.52 -2.93 -29.03
N PHE A 239 -15.51 -3.46 -29.74
CA PHE A 239 -15.44 -3.51 -31.21
C PHE A 239 -15.69 -2.16 -31.93
N GLY A 240 -15.12 -1.07 -31.41
CA GLY A 240 -15.32 0.28 -31.96
C GLY A 240 -16.53 1.07 -31.42
N ALA A 241 -17.41 0.45 -30.63
CA ALA A 241 -18.62 1.13 -30.14
C ALA A 241 -18.32 2.33 -29.22
N VAL A 242 -17.32 2.20 -28.32
CA VAL A 242 -16.91 3.31 -27.43
C VAL A 242 -16.25 4.44 -28.23
N ASP A 243 -15.38 4.13 -29.20
CA ASP A 243 -14.69 5.15 -30.03
C ASP A 243 -15.67 6.00 -30.87
N ARG A 244 -16.83 5.42 -31.23
CA ARG A 244 -17.93 6.08 -31.97
C ARG A 244 -18.98 6.75 -31.08
N SER A 245 -18.92 6.53 -29.77
CA SER A 245 -19.84 7.17 -28.83
C SER A 245 -19.47 8.64 -28.60
N LEU A 246 -20.41 9.47 -28.14
CA LEU A 246 -20.14 10.85 -27.75
C LEU A 246 -19.21 10.95 -26.52
N LEU A 247 -19.16 9.90 -25.68
CA LEU A 247 -18.32 9.83 -24.47
C LEU A 247 -17.07 8.98 -24.73
N ASN A 248 -16.19 9.49 -25.58
CA ASN A 248 -14.97 8.82 -26.03
C ASN A 248 -13.68 9.51 -25.51
N MET A 249 -12.52 8.97 -25.86
CA MET A 249 -11.21 9.50 -25.47
C MET A 249 -10.99 10.96 -25.86
N ARG A 250 -11.46 11.38 -27.06
CA ARG A 250 -11.26 12.73 -27.59
C ARG A 250 -12.02 13.76 -26.74
N TYR A 251 -13.27 13.43 -26.40
CA TYR A 251 -14.09 14.22 -25.47
C TYR A 251 -13.44 14.33 -24.08
N ALA A 252 -12.97 13.20 -23.52
CA ALA A 252 -12.34 13.20 -22.20
C ALA A 252 -11.03 14.00 -22.17
N ARG A 253 -10.18 13.82 -23.19
CA ARG A 253 -8.91 14.55 -23.35
C ARG A 253 -9.13 16.04 -23.56
N ASN A 254 -10.15 16.44 -24.30
CA ASN A 254 -10.45 17.85 -24.57
C ASN A 254 -10.59 18.70 -23.29
N PHE A 255 -11.32 18.20 -22.29
CA PHE A 255 -11.48 18.91 -21.01
C PHE A 255 -10.35 18.63 -20.00
N TYR A 256 -9.70 17.47 -20.08
CA TYR A 256 -8.56 17.16 -19.21
C TYR A 256 -7.29 17.94 -19.59
N ASP A 257 -6.96 18.01 -20.88
CA ASP A 257 -5.79 18.70 -21.42
C ASP A 257 -5.93 20.24 -21.33
N SER A 258 -7.15 20.76 -21.19
CA SER A 258 -7.44 22.20 -21.19
C SER A 258 -7.28 22.86 -19.82
N ASP A 259 -6.48 23.92 -19.75
CA ASP A 259 -6.55 24.91 -18.67
C ASP A 259 -7.37 26.13 -19.13
N GLN A 260 -8.54 26.32 -18.52
CA GLN A 260 -9.45 27.42 -18.84
C GLN A 260 -9.24 28.67 -17.97
N ARG A 261 -8.38 28.62 -16.94
CA ARG A 261 -8.14 29.79 -16.06
C ARG A 261 -7.74 31.07 -16.80
N PRO A 262 -6.92 31.03 -17.88
CA PRO A 262 -6.55 32.25 -18.62
C PRO A 262 -7.72 32.93 -19.35
N LEU A 263 -8.82 32.21 -19.65
CA LEU A 263 -9.91 32.72 -20.51
C LEU A 263 -10.56 34.01 -19.97
N ARG A 264 -10.67 34.16 -18.64
CA ARG A 264 -11.18 35.38 -18.01
C ARG A 264 -10.32 36.60 -18.36
N GLU A 265 -9.00 36.50 -18.20
CA GLU A 265 -8.11 37.62 -18.47
C GLU A 265 -8.04 37.94 -19.96
N MET A 266 -8.10 36.90 -20.82
CA MET A 266 -8.19 37.05 -22.27
C MET A 266 -9.46 37.82 -22.69
N LEU A 267 -10.62 37.50 -22.09
CA LEU A 267 -11.86 38.24 -22.28
C LEU A 267 -11.74 39.70 -21.81
N GLN A 268 -11.15 39.95 -20.63
CA GLN A 268 -10.93 41.30 -20.12
C GLN A 268 -10.01 42.14 -21.03
N ARG A 269 -9.04 41.51 -21.71
CA ARG A 269 -8.15 42.13 -22.71
C ARG A 269 -8.76 42.29 -24.10
N TYR A 270 -9.91 41.69 -24.40
CA TYR A 270 -10.47 41.74 -25.76
C TYR A 270 -11.03 43.14 -26.09
N HIS A 271 -10.51 43.77 -27.15
CA HIS A 271 -10.94 45.11 -27.60
C HIS A 271 -12.03 45.11 -28.69
N GLY A 272 -12.17 44.02 -29.45
CA GLY A 272 -13.07 43.99 -30.61
C GLY A 272 -14.56 43.92 -30.26
N PRO A 273 -15.45 44.01 -31.26
CA PRO A 273 -16.88 43.74 -31.09
C PRO A 273 -17.16 42.32 -30.60
N MET A 274 -18.15 42.16 -29.71
CA MET A 274 -18.60 40.85 -29.23
C MET A 274 -20.13 40.75 -29.16
N LEU A 275 -20.67 39.64 -29.64
CA LEU A 275 -22.04 39.19 -29.37
C LEU A 275 -21.99 37.99 -28.42
N ILE A 276 -22.98 37.88 -27.54
CA ILE A 276 -23.15 36.76 -26.61
C ILE A 276 -24.60 36.29 -26.73
N GLN A 277 -24.81 35.03 -27.13
CA GLN A 277 -26.14 34.45 -27.27
C GLN A 277 -26.28 33.22 -26.37
N HIS A 278 -27.19 33.25 -25.39
CA HIS A 278 -27.26 32.19 -24.36
C HIS A 278 -28.68 31.76 -24.00
N GLY A 279 -28.88 30.46 -23.81
CA GLY A 279 -30.14 29.90 -23.32
C GLY A 279 -30.32 30.09 -21.81
N VAL A 280 -31.42 30.68 -21.36
CA VAL A 280 -31.68 30.86 -19.91
C VAL A 280 -31.87 29.55 -19.15
N ASN A 281 -32.17 28.46 -19.87
CA ASN A 281 -32.32 27.11 -19.34
C ASN A 281 -31.15 26.19 -19.74
N ASP A 282 -29.98 26.76 -20.08
CA ASP A 282 -28.78 25.99 -20.40
C ASP A 282 -28.27 25.23 -19.17
N GLY A 283 -28.41 23.90 -19.22
CA GLY A 283 -28.02 22.98 -18.15
C GLY A 283 -26.59 22.42 -18.28
N LEU A 284 -25.80 22.89 -19.24
CA LEU A 284 -24.39 22.53 -19.41
C LEU A 284 -23.49 23.73 -19.11
N VAL A 285 -23.76 24.89 -19.71
CA VAL A 285 -23.06 26.15 -19.42
C VAL A 285 -24.04 27.12 -18.79
N SER A 286 -23.79 27.50 -17.53
CA SER A 286 -24.70 28.35 -16.77
C SER A 286 -24.92 29.71 -17.44
N VAL A 287 -26.17 30.21 -17.45
CA VAL A 287 -26.48 31.59 -17.87
C VAL A 287 -25.76 32.65 -17.02
N ALA A 288 -25.24 32.29 -15.84
CA ALA A 288 -24.33 33.15 -15.07
C ALA A 288 -23.00 33.40 -15.80
N ALA A 289 -22.47 32.41 -16.54
CA ALA A 289 -21.24 32.56 -17.31
C ALA A 289 -21.42 33.63 -18.41
N ALA A 290 -22.49 33.56 -19.20
CA ALA A 290 -22.82 34.58 -20.21
C ALA A 290 -23.01 35.98 -19.63
N LYS A 291 -23.68 36.09 -18.46
CA LYS A 291 -23.82 37.37 -17.74
C LYS A 291 -22.47 37.91 -17.29
N GLU A 292 -21.56 37.05 -16.85
CA GLU A 292 -20.21 37.43 -16.43
C GLU A 292 -19.31 37.79 -17.62
N HIS A 293 -19.39 37.07 -18.75
CA HIS A 293 -18.76 37.48 -20.02
C HIS A 293 -19.22 38.88 -20.42
N HIS A 294 -20.54 39.12 -20.38
CA HIS A 294 -21.12 40.41 -20.71
C HIS A 294 -20.71 41.51 -19.71
N ARG A 295 -20.48 41.17 -18.44
CA ARG A 295 -19.98 42.09 -17.42
C ARG A 295 -18.53 42.51 -17.71
N ILE A 296 -17.64 41.55 -18.00
CA ILE A 296 -16.19 41.82 -18.16
C ILE A 296 -15.79 42.30 -19.56
N VAL A 297 -16.63 42.08 -20.57
CA VAL A 297 -16.49 42.62 -21.93
C VAL A 297 -17.49 43.77 -22.10
N PRO A 298 -17.12 45.02 -21.76
CA PRO A 298 -18.05 46.15 -21.65
C PRO A 298 -18.68 46.58 -22.98
N GLN A 299 -18.02 46.28 -24.11
CA GLN A 299 -18.53 46.54 -25.45
C GLN A 299 -19.44 45.44 -26.00
N SER A 300 -19.65 44.35 -25.25
CA SER A 300 -20.47 43.22 -25.73
C SER A 300 -21.97 43.55 -25.74
N GLU A 301 -22.65 42.99 -26.74
CA GLU A 301 -24.11 42.84 -26.79
C GLU A 301 -24.50 41.43 -26.29
N MET A 302 -25.62 41.29 -25.58
CA MET A 302 -26.08 40.00 -25.06
C MET A 302 -27.55 39.75 -25.39
N MET A 303 -27.82 38.58 -25.97
CA MET A 303 -29.14 38.07 -26.31
C MET A 303 -29.45 36.83 -25.47
N LEU A 304 -30.61 36.82 -24.80
CA LEU A 304 -31.07 35.70 -23.98
C LEU A 304 -32.28 35.01 -24.62
N TYR A 305 -32.23 33.68 -24.66
CA TYR A 305 -33.21 32.82 -25.34
C TYR A 305 -33.92 31.93 -24.32
N ASN A 306 -35.20 31.65 -24.52
CA ASN A 306 -35.92 30.64 -23.73
C ASN A 306 -35.58 29.21 -24.21
N ALA A 307 -34.29 28.91 -24.25
CA ALA A 307 -33.69 27.70 -24.81
C ALA A 307 -32.71 27.06 -23.82
N GLY A 308 -32.29 25.83 -24.11
CA GLY A 308 -31.16 25.16 -23.45
C GLY A 308 -29.84 25.36 -24.21
N HIS A 309 -28.86 24.50 -23.96
CA HIS A 309 -27.54 24.57 -24.61
C HIS A 309 -27.59 24.52 -26.15
N GLY A 310 -28.58 23.82 -26.72
CA GLY A 310 -28.67 23.58 -28.16
C GLY A 310 -29.14 24.76 -29.04
N LEU A 311 -29.03 26.03 -28.61
CA LEU A 311 -29.58 27.16 -29.37
C LEU A 311 -29.01 27.30 -30.79
N ALA A 312 -27.78 26.82 -31.01
CA ALA A 312 -27.10 26.89 -32.31
C ALA A 312 -27.79 26.05 -33.40
N PHE A 313 -28.54 25.01 -33.02
CA PHE A 313 -29.20 24.07 -33.93
C PHE A 313 -30.72 23.91 -33.70
N LEU A 314 -31.24 24.22 -32.51
CA LEU A 314 -32.70 24.20 -32.24
C LEU A 314 -33.39 25.53 -32.58
N ASP A 315 -32.71 26.66 -32.37
CA ASP A 315 -33.22 28.02 -32.57
C ASP A 315 -32.48 28.76 -33.71
N TRP A 316 -31.87 28.00 -34.63
CA TRP A 316 -30.90 28.49 -35.61
C TRP A 316 -31.41 29.64 -36.48
N GLN A 317 -32.72 29.71 -36.79
CA GLN A 317 -33.27 30.80 -37.60
C GLN A 317 -33.14 32.15 -36.89
N ARG A 318 -33.32 32.17 -35.57
CA ARG A 318 -33.21 33.38 -34.76
C ARG A 318 -31.75 33.70 -34.49
N THR A 319 -30.98 32.73 -34.00
CA THR A 319 -29.53 32.83 -33.79
C THR A 319 -28.81 33.34 -35.04
N GLY A 320 -29.17 32.82 -36.23
CA GLY A 320 -28.62 33.25 -37.52
C GLY A 320 -29.11 34.60 -38.02
N ALA A 321 -30.30 35.06 -37.62
CA ALA A 321 -30.76 36.42 -37.89
C ALA A 321 -29.99 37.44 -37.04
N ASP A 322 -29.74 37.11 -35.77
CA ASP A 322 -28.98 37.93 -34.83
C ASP A 322 -27.49 37.99 -35.23
N ILE A 323 -26.87 36.86 -35.62
CA ILE A 323 -25.52 36.80 -36.24
C ILE A 323 -25.43 37.72 -37.45
N ARG A 324 -26.35 37.58 -38.41
CA ARG A 324 -26.33 38.36 -39.66
C ARG A 324 -26.41 39.86 -39.39
N ASN A 325 -27.34 40.29 -38.54
CA ASN A 325 -27.50 41.68 -38.14
C ASN A 325 -26.22 42.24 -37.49
N PHE A 326 -25.64 41.48 -36.56
CA PHE A 326 -24.42 41.87 -35.87
C PHE A 326 -23.23 41.99 -36.83
N VAL A 327 -22.97 41.00 -37.68
CA VAL A 327 -21.90 41.03 -38.69
C VAL A 327 -22.07 42.20 -39.67
N GLU A 328 -23.29 42.40 -40.21
CA GLU A 328 -23.59 43.53 -41.11
C GLU A 328 -23.34 44.90 -40.43
N ARG A 329 -23.53 45.01 -39.10
CA ARG A 329 -23.18 46.22 -38.33
C ARG A 329 -21.70 46.35 -38.02
N VAL A 330 -20.98 45.26 -37.76
CA VAL A 330 -19.52 45.26 -37.54
C VAL A 330 -18.81 45.76 -38.79
N GLU A 331 -19.15 45.20 -39.96
CA GLU A 331 -18.55 45.59 -41.24
C GLU A 331 -18.92 47.02 -41.65
N ALA A 332 -20.07 47.52 -41.20
CA ALA A 332 -20.46 48.92 -41.35
C ALA A 332 -19.81 49.88 -40.32
N GLY A 333 -18.97 49.38 -39.40
CA GLY A 333 -18.32 50.18 -38.35
C GLY A 333 -19.26 50.73 -37.28
N LYS A 334 -20.41 50.07 -37.05
CA LYS A 334 -21.51 50.56 -36.19
C LYS A 334 -21.64 49.84 -34.83
N VAL A 335 -20.71 48.95 -34.50
CA VAL A 335 -20.70 48.21 -33.22
C VAL A 335 -19.57 48.75 -32.33
N ALA A 336 -19.82 48.81 -31.02
CA ALA A 336 -18.82 49.26 -30.06
C ALA A 336 -17.57 48.35 -30.04
N THR A 337 -16.42 48.98 -29.87
CA THR A 337 -15.17 48.37 -29.42
C THR A 337 -15.00 48.70 -27.94
N ARG A 338 -14.02 48.09 -27.25
CA ARG A 338 -13.73 48.42 -25.84
C ARG A 338 -13.44 49.91 -25.65
N ASP A 339 -12.83 50.55 -26.65
CA ASP A 339 -12.44 51.97 -26.64
C ASP A 339 -13.65 52.91 -26.85
N THR A 340 -14.76 52.40 -27.39
CA THR A 340 -16.03 53.14 -27.57
C THR A 340 -17.16 52.62 -26.67
N ALA A 341 -16.84 51.75 -25.70
CA ALA A 341 -17.82 51.21 -24.75
C ALA A 341 -18.30 52.29 -23.77
N GLU A 342 -19.53 52.13 -23.27
CA GLU A 342 -20.08 53.05 -22.27
C GLU A 342 -19.22 53.06 -21.00
N SER A 343 -18.93 54.26 -20.47
CA SER A 343 -18.10 54.41 -19.26
C SER A 343 -18.69 53.73 -18.03
N SER A 344 -20.02 53.61 -17.96
CA SER A 344 -20.76 52.81 -16.97
C SER A 344 -20.40 51.33 -17.02
N ARG A 345 -20.32 50.74 -18.23
CA ARG A 345 -19.95 49.34 -18.45
C ARG A 345 -18.48 49.09 -18.10
N LEU A 346 -17.58 50.02 -18.45
CA LEU A 346 -16.16 49.93 -18.09
C LEU A 346 -15.94 49.86 -16.57
N VAL A 347 -16.57 50.76 -15.81
CA VAL A 347 -16.49 50.75 -14.32
C VAL A 347 -17.02 49.44 -13.72
N VAL A 348 -18.05 48.84 -14.32
CA VAL A 348 -18.61 47.55 -13.86
C VAL A 348 -17.74 46.36 -14.27
N ALA A 349 -17.04 46.43 -15.41
CA ALA A 349 -16.13 45.38 -15.87
C ALA A 349 -14.88 45.25 -14.99
N ASP A 350 -14.37 46.38 -14.48
CA ASP A 350 -13.17 46.43 -13.63
C ASP A 350 -13.42 45.98 -12.17
N GLN A 351 -14.68 45.75 -11.78
CA GLN A 351 -14.99 45.21 -10.44
C GLN A 351 -14.54 43.74 -10.32
N PRO A 352 -13.98 43.34 -9.16
CA PRO A 352 -13.58 41.95 -8.93
C PRO A 352 -14.80 41.02 -9.00
N PHE A 353 -14.56 39.77 -9.43
CA PHE A 353 -15.59 38.74 -9.39
C PHE A 353 -16.01 38.43 -7.95
N ASP A 354 -17.31 38.33 -7.70
CA ASP A 354 -17.88 37.95 -6.41
C ASP A 354 -18.31 36.46 -6.43
N PRO A 355 -17.61 35.56 -5.72
CA PRO A 355 -18.01 34.16 -5.62
C PRO A 355 -19.39 33.94 -4.98
N ALA A 356 -19.93 34.91 -4.22
CA ALA A 356 -21.28 34.82 -3.66
C ALA A 356 -22.38 35.10 -4.70
N SER A 357 -22.05 35.65 -5.87
CA SER A 357 -23.03 35.87 -6.96
C SER A 357 -23.28 34.61 -7.80
N VAL A 358 -22.58 33.51 -7.54
CA VAL A 358 -22.74 32.23 -8.26
C VAL A 358 -24.08 31.59 -7.87
N PRO A 359 -24.98 31.31 -8.84
CA PRO A 359 -26.23 30.63 -8.52
C PRO A 359 -25.99 29.16 -8.12
N PRO A 360 -26.76 28.61 -7.14
CA PRO A 360 -26.68 27.21 -6.77
C PRO A 360 -26.91 26.25 -7.95
N ALA A 361 -26.29 25.07 -7.88
CA ALA A 361 -26.49 24.02 -8.89
C ALA A 361 -27.95 23.57 -8.90
N HIS A 362 -28.53 23.50 -10.09
CA HIS A 362 -29.92 23.14 -10.34
C HIS A 362 -30.03 22.19 -11.54
N GLY A 363 -31.21 21.61 -11.76
CA GLY A 363 -31.47 20.73 -12.90
C GLY A 363 -30.50 19.54 -12.99
N LEU A 364 -29.97 19.30 -14.19
CA LEU A 364 -29.07 18.18 -14.47
C LEU A 364 -27.75 18.26 -13.68
N ALA A 365 -27.16 19.46 -13.55
CA ALA A 365 -25.91 19.66 -12.83
C ALA A 365 -26.02 19.23 -11.35
N PHE A 366 -27.13 19.60 -10.69
CA PHE A 366 -27.41 19.15 -9.32
C PHE A 366 -27.52 17.62 -9.22
N VAL A 367 -28.23 16.97 -10.15
CA VAL A 367 -28.39 15.52 -10.18
C VAL A 367 -27.04 14.82 -10.39
N LEU A 368 -26.20 15.33 -11.29
CA LEU A 368 -24.85 14.80 -11.54
C LEU A 368 -23.97 14.93 -10.29
N ILE A 369 -23.94 16.08 -9.62
CA ILE A 369 -23.19 16.28 -8.37
C ILE A 369 -23.68 15.32 -7.26
N PHE A 370 -25.01 15.14 -7.14
CA PHE A 370 -25.61 14.23 -6.16
C PHE A 370 -25.18 12.76 -6.37
N PHE A 371 -25.22 12.27 -7.62
CA PHE A 371 -24.74 10.92 -7.93
C PHE A 371 -23.21 10.79 -7.85
N LEU A 372 -22.46 11.83 -8.22
CA LEU A 372 -21.01 11.85 -8.09
C LEU A 372 -20.59 11.73 -6.61
N LEU A 373 -21.26 12.43 -5.69
CA LEU A 373 -21.05 12.28 -4.26
C LEU A 373 -21.35 10.85 -3.78
N ILE A 374 -22.47 10.26 -4.20
CA ILE A 374 -22.78 8.85 -3.87
C ILE A 374 -21.62 7.93 -4.30
N ILE A 375 -21.15 8.04 -5.55
CA ILE A 375 -20.07 7.20 -6.11
C ILE A 375 -18.73 7.47 -5.42
N ALA A 376 -18.39 8.73 -5.12
CA ALA A 376 -17.12 9.10 -4.50
C ALA A 376 -16.94 8.49 -3.10
N THR A 377 -18.02 8.28 -2.33
CA THR A 377 -17.93 7.63 -1.00
C THR A 377 -17.38 6.20 -1.06
N PHE A 378 -17.54 5.48 -2.17
CA PHE A 378 -16.96 4.13 -2.34
C PHE A 378 -15.44 4.16 -2.48
N VAL A 379 -14.88 5.29 -2.94
CA VAL A 379 -13.43 5.53 -3.01
C VAL A 379 -12.92 6.07 -1.68
N SER A 380 -13.59 7.07 -1.11
CA SER A 380 -13.27 7.63 0.20
C SER A 380 -14.47 8.35 0.82
N GLU A 381 -15.17 7.68 1.74
CA GLU A 381 -16.28 8.25 2.52
C GLU A 381 -15.91 9.61 3.14
N ASP A 382 -14.83 9.64 3.92
CA ASP A 382 -14.53 10.80 4.77
C ASP A 382 -14.13 12.01 3.91
N LEU A 383 -13.32 11.80 2.86
CA LEU A 383 -12.93 12.86 1.92
C LEU A 383 -14.13 13.38 1.13
N THR A 384 -15.07 12.49 0.77
CA THR A 384 -16.30 12.88 0.07
C THR A 384 -17.21 13.72 0.97
N CYS A 385 -17.32 13.39 2.27
CA CYS A 385 -18.07 14.20 3.23
C CYS A 385 -17.45 15.60 3.38
N ILE A 386 -16.12 15.70 3.38
CA ILE A 386 -15.40 16.99 3.41
C ILE A 386 -15.66 17.77 2.12
N GLY A 387 -15.58 17.13 0.95
CA GLY A 387 -15.87 17.76 -0.34
C GLY A 387 -17.32 18.24 -0.48
N ALA A 388 -18.28 17.47 0.03
CA ALA A 388 -19.68 17.89 0.14
C ALA A 388 -19.83 19.11 1.04
N GLY A 389 -19.19 19.11 2.23
CA GLY A 389 -19.16 20.26 3.13
C GLY A 389 -18.61 21.52 2.47
N LEU A 390 -17.54 21.39 1.68
CA LEU A 390 -16.94 22.51 0.94
C LEU A 390 -17.88 23.07 -0.15
N MET A 391 -18.58 22.20 -0.88
CA MET A 391 -19.60 22.63 -1.85
C MET A 391 -20.84 23.27 -1.19
N ILE A 392 -21.16 22.88 0.05
CA ILE A 392 -22.19 23.54 0.86
C ILE A 392 -21.71 24.93 1.32
N ALA A 393 -20.45 25.06 1.75
CA ALA A 393 -19.85 26.34 2.15
C ALA A 393 -19.81 27.35 1.00
N LYS A 394 -19.61 26.88 -0.25
CA LYS A 394 -19.71 27.70 -1.48
C LYS A 394 -21.15 28.03 -1.90
N GLY A 395 -22.18 27.46 -1.28
CA GLY A 395 -23.58 27.58 -1.75
C GLY A 395 -23.91 26.78 -3.02
N THR A 396 -22.98 25.95 -3.53
CA THR A 396 -23.17 25.15 -4.75
C THR A 396 -24.28 24.11 -4.59
N ILE A 397 -24.40 23.49 -3.41
CA ILE A 397 -25.46 22.55 -3.06
C ILE A 397 -25.98 22.80 -1.64
N GLY A 398 -27.24 22.44 -1.38
CA GLY A 398 -27.85 22.55 -0.05
C GLY A 398 -27.27 21.54 0.95
N PHE A 399 -27.25 21.91 2.24
CA PHE A 399 -26.75 21.06 3.33
C PHE A 399 -27.44 19.68 3.37
N PHE A 400 -28.77 19.66 3.24
CA PHE A 400 -29.56 18.43 3.25
C PHE A 400 -29.19 17.51 2.08
N SER A 401 -29.07 18.04 0.86
CA SER A 401 -28.77 17.25 -0.34
C SER A 401 -27.34 16.71 -0.34
N GLY A 402 -26.35 17.52 0.03
CA GLY A 402 -24.96 17.04 0.17
C GLY A 402 -24.81 15.96 1.25
N THR A 403 -25.45 16.16 2.41
CA THR A 403 -25.45 15.17 3.51
C THR A 403 -26.18 13.89 3.12
N LEU A 404 -27.33 13.98 2.45
CA LEU A 404 -28.11 12.83 2.00
C LEU A 404 -27.37 12.02 0.93
N ALA A 405 -26.71 12.66 -0.03
CA ALA A 405 -25.89 11.98 -1.03
C ALA A 405 -24.75 11.17 -0.37
N CYS A 406 -24.01 11.79 0.55
CA CYS A 406 -22.98 11.09 1.31
C CYS A 406 -23.57 9.91 2.09
N PHE A 407 -24.67 10.14 2.82
CA PHE A 407 -25.33 9.11 3.62
C PHE A 407 -25.78 7.90 2.78
N ILE A 408 -26.38 8.12 1.61
CA ILE A 408 -26.80 7.06 0.69
C ILE A 408 -25.60 6.25 0.18
N GLY A 409 -24.53 6.92 -0.26
CA GLY A 409 -23.33 6.24 -0.74
C GLY A 409 -22.71 5.35 0.32
N ILE A 410 -22.58 5.86 1.55
CA ILE A 410 -22.05 5.09 2.68
C ILE A 410 -22.98 3.93 3.05
N PHE A 411 -24.30 4.15 3.05
CA PHE A 411 -25.30 3.11 3.31
C PHE A 411 -25.12 1.92 2.36
N VAL A 412 -24.93 2.18 1.07
CA VAL A 412 -24.71 1.11 0.08
C VAL A 412 -23.33 0.46 0.25
N GLY A 413 -22.28 1.25 0.50
CA GLY A 413 -20.91 0.75 0.72
C GLY A 413 -20.78 -0.18 1.93
N ASP A 414 -21.24 0.26 3.10
CA ASP A 414 -21.15 -0.50 4.36
C ASP A 414 -22.04 -1.75 4.36
N LEU A 415 -23.21 -1.68 3.72
CA LEU A 415 -24.06 -2.85 3.48
C LEU A 415 -23.37 -3.86 2.54
N GLY A 416 -22.64 -3.37 1.54
CA GLY A 416 -21.77 -4.18 0.68
C GLY A 416 -20.68 -4.92 1.47
N LEU A 417 -20.01 -4.25 2.41
CA LEU A 417 -19.01 -4.87 3.29
C LEU A 417 -19.59 -5.98 4.18
N TYR A 418 -20.79 -5.76 4.74
CA TYR A 418 -21.52 -6.79 5.49
C TYR A 418 -21.85 -8.01 4.62
N TRP A 419 -22.40 -7.81 3.42
CA TRP A 419 -22.73 -8.92 2.51
C TRP A 419 -21.49 -9.65 2.00
N ALA A 420 -20.39 -8.93 1.73
CA ALA A 420 -19.10 -9.53 1.38
C ALA A 420 -18.62 -10.47 2.50
N GLY A 421 -18.67 -10.02 3.77
CA GLY A 421 -18.34 -10.86 4.93
C GLY A 421 -19.24 -12.11 5.03
N LYS A 422 -20.54 -11.93 4.80
CA LYS A 422 -21.56 -12.98 4.88
C LYS A 422 -21.44 -14.06 3.80
N PHE A 423 -21.06 -13.70 2.57
CA PHE A 423 -20.96 -14.63 1.45
C PHE A 423 -19.54 -15.19 1.24
N LEU A 424 -18.48 -14.40 1.45
CA LEU A 424 -17.10 -14.83 1.18
C LEU A 424 -16.49 -15.65 2.34
N GLY A 425 -16.94 -15.39 3.57
CA GLY A 425 -16.57 -16.15 4.78
C GLY A 425 -15.07 -16.14 5.13
N ARG A 426 -14.72 -16.86 6.22
CA ARG A 426 -13.33 -16.97 6.71
C ARG A 426 -12.27 -17.35 5.67
N PRO A 427 -12.51 -18.28 4.70
CA PRO A 427 -11.47 -18.70 3.75
C PRO A 427 -10.99 -17.61 2.77
N SER A 428 -11.77 -16.55 2.58
CA SER A 428 -11.45 -15.45 1.65
C SER A 428 -10.32 -14.53 2.16
N THR A 429 -10.28 -14.32 3.48
CA THR A 429 -9.33 -13.43 4.18
C THR A 429 -7.86 -13.85 4.02
N ARG A 430 -7.63 -15.12 3.69
CA ARG A 430 -6.30 -15.71 3.47
C ARG A 430 -5.78 -15.53 2.03
N LYS A 431 -6.59 -14.97 1.13
CA LYS A 431 -6.26 -14.76 -0.29
C LYS A 431 -6.07 -13.28 -0.60
N ALA A 432 -5.28 -12.97 -1.62
CA ALA A 432 -5.21 -11.63 -2.19
C ALA A 432 -6.51 -11.30 -2.97
N PRO A 433 -6.94 -10.03 -3.03
CA PRO A 433 -6.34 -8.86 -2.37
C PRO A 433 -6.71 -8.74 -0.88
N MET A 434 -7.70 -9.48 -0.38
CA MET A 434 -8.29 -9.28 0.96
C MET A 434 -7.28 -9.38 2.11
N ARG A 435 -6.29 -10.30 2.01
CA ARG A 435 -5.14 -10.45 2.90
C ARG A 435 -4.32 -9.16 3.08
N TRP A 436 -4.31 -8.26 2.09
CA TRP A 436 -3.56 -7.00 2.15
C TRP A 436 -4.27 -5.96 3.01
N PHE A 437 -5.60 -5.95 2.99
CA PHE A 437 -6.43 -4.98 3.71
C PHE A 437 -6.88 -5.45 5.09
N VAL A 438 -7.03 -6.77 5.31
CA VAL A 438 -7.51 -7.33 6.58
C VAL A 438 -6.59 -8.43 7.09
N LYS A 439 -6.02 -8.23 8.29
CA LYS A 439 -5.19 -9.22 8.99
C LYS A 439 -6.06 -10.15 9.84
N GLU A 440 -5.73 -11.44 9.84
CA GLU A 440 -6.40 -12.46 10.67
C GLU A 440 -6.42 -12.08 12.17
N SER A 441 -5.35 -11.44 12.67
CA SER A 441 -5.27 -10.96 14.06
C SER A 441 -6.34 -9.94 14.42
N ASP A 442 -6.74 -9.09 13.47
CA ASP A 442 -7.65 -7.99 13.72
C ASP A 442 -9.10 -8.48 13.58
N LEU A 443 -9.36 -9.40 12.64
CA LEU A 443 -10.58 -10.22 12.60
C LEU A 443 -10.80 -11.03 13.87
N GLN A 444 -9.75 -11.64 14.44
CA GLN A 444 -9.84 -12.40 15.68
C GLN A 444 -10.15 -11.50 16.89
N LYS A 445 -9.50 -10.33 17.00
CA LYS A 445 -9.83 -9.33 18.03
C LYS A 445 -11.28 -8.86 17.90
N SER A 446 -11.69 -8.42 16.71
CA SER A 446 -13.07 -8.01 16.46
C SER A 446 -14.06 -9.12 16.77
N THR A 447 -13.77 -10.39 16.41
CA THR A 447 -14.62 -11.54 16.75
C THR A 447 -14.77 -11.73 18.28
N ARG A 448 -13.67 -11.69 19.03
CA ARG A 448 -13.69 -11.80 20.50
C ARG A 448 -14.45 -10.64 21.15
N TRP A 449 -14.27 -9.42 20.65
CA TRP A 449 -14.99 -8.24 21.11
C TRP A 449 -16.48 -8.30 20.74
N PHE A 450 -16.84 -8.75 19.53
CA PHE A 450 -18.23 -8.94 19.11
C PHE A 450 -18.97 -9.92 20.03
N ALA A 451 -18.31 -11.00 20.47
CA ALA A 451 -18.87 -11.93 21.44
C ALA A 451 -19.11 -11.30 22.82
N ALA A 452 -18.31 -10.30 23.22
CA ALA A 452 -18.40 -9.65 24.53
C ALA A 452 -19.34 -8.43 24.58
N LYS A 453 -19.35 -7.58 23.53
CA LYS A 453 -20.07 -6.28 23.52
C LYS A 453 -20.77 -5.93 22.20
N GLY A 454 -20.86 -6.89 21.28
CA GLY A 454 -21.49 -6.85 19.95
C GLY A 454 -21.93 -5.48 19.40
N PRO A 455 -23.16 -5.02 19.69
CA PRO A 455 -23.72 -3.80 19.10
C PRO A 455 -22.90 -2.52 19.28
N THR A 456 -22.28 -2.35 20.45
CA THR A 456 -21.52 -1.13 20.78
C THR A 456 -20.29 -0.93 19.90
N ILE A 457 -19.75 -2.02 19.35
CA ILE A 457 -18.55 -2.01 18.51
C ILE A 457 -18.87 -1.50 17.10
N ILE A 458 -20.06 -1.78 16.57
CA ILE A 458 -20.52 -1.22 15.28
C ILE A 458 -20.58 0.31 15.42
N LEU A 459 -21.21 0.81 16.49
CA LEU A 459 -21.30 2.24 16.78
C LEU A 459 -19.90 2.85 16.95
N ALA A 460 -19.05 2.26 17.79
CA ALA A 460 -17.70 2.75 18.06
C ALA A 460 -16.77 2.73 16.83
N SER A 461 -16.93 1.75 15.93
CA SER A 461 -16.07 1.62 14.74
C SER A 461 -16.21 2.78 13.75
N ARG A 462 -17.34 3.50 13.78
CA ARG A 462 -17.57 4.72 13.02
C ARG A 462 -16.55 5.82 13.36
N PHE A 463 -16.21 5.94 14.65
CA PHE A 463 -15.34 6.97 15.20
C PHE A 463 -13.86 6.58 15.19
N LEU A 464 -13.52 5.36 14.76
CA LEU A 464 -12.16 4.83 14.85
C LEU A 464 -11.62 4.48 13.44
N PRO A 465 -10.70 5.30 12.87
CA PRO A 465 -10.19 5.13 11.51
C PRO A 465 -9.67 3.72 11.21
N GLY A 466 -9.97 3.23 10.00
CA GLY A 466 -9.60 1.89 9.54
C GLY A 466 -10.34 0.72 10.20
N SER A 467 -11.14 0.94 11.25
CA SER A 467 -11.83 -0.15 11.96
C SER A 467 -13.17 -0.59 11.34
N ARG A 468 -13.83 0.29 10.56
CA ARG A 468 -15.11 0.01 9.85
C ARG A 468 -15.04 -1.28 9.02
N LEU A 469 -14.09 -1.35 8.10
CA LEU A 469 -13.92 -2.46 7.14
C LEU A 469 -13.79 -3.83 7.82
N PRO A 470 -12.84 -4.09 8.77
CA PRO A 470 -12.78 -5.37 9.46
C PRO A 470 -13.98 -5.62 10.38
N THR A 471 -14.62 -4.58 10.93
CA THR A 471 -15.76 -4.71 11.85
C THR A 471 -17.04 -5.14 11.12
N TYR A 472 -17.41 -4.48 10.02
CA TYR A 472 -18.63 -4.78 9.28
C TYR A 472 -18.50 -6.10 8.50
N PHE A 473 -17.31 -6.38 7.94
CA PHE A 473 -17.02 -7.69 7.36
C PHE A 473 -17.09 -8.81 8.41
N ALA A 474 -16.59 -8.58 9.64
CA ALA A 474 -16.74 -9.55 10.74
C ALA A 474 -18.21 -9.74 11.14
N ALA A 475 -19.02 -8.69 11.21
CA ALA A 475 -20.44 -8.79 11.52
C ALA A 475 -21.22 -9.66 10.51
N GLY A 476 -20.90 -9.52 9.21
CA GLY A 476 -21.43 -10.38 8.15
C GLY A 476 -20.95 -11.83 8.27
N MET A 477 -19.65 -12.02 8.47
CA MET A 477 -19.00 -13.33 8.64
C MET A 477 -19.55 -14.11 9.86
N LEU A 478 -19.92 -13.41 10.94
CA LEU A 478 -20.53 -13.97 12.15
C LEU A 478 -22.06 -14.14 12.03
N GLN A 479 -22.63 -13.94 10.83
CA GLN A 479 -24.07 -14.10 10.54
C GLN A 479 -24.97 -13.28 11.47
N MET A 480 -24.53 -12.07 11.86
CA MET A 480 -25.36 -11.15 12.64
C MET A 480 -26.66 -10.84 11.88
N LYS A 481 -27.81 -10.81 12.58
CA LYS A 481 -29.11 -10.50 11.96
C LYS A 481 -29.05 -9.12 11.28
N LEU A 482 -29.31 -9.08 9.97
CA LEU A 482 -29.20 -7.87 9.14
C LEU A 482 -29.94 -6.67 9.74
N ALA A 483 -31.18 -6.85 10.21
CA ALA A 483 -31.95 -5.77 10.84
C ALA A 483 -31.25 -5.13 12.06
N ARG A 484 -30.54 -5.93 12.87
CA ARG A 484 -29.75 -5.39 13.99
C ARG A 484 -28.52 -4.65 13.48
N PHE A 485 -27.80 -5.20 12.50
CA PHE A 485 -26.64 -4.52 11.89
C PHE A 485 -27.05 -3.16 11.36
N VAL A 486 -28.08 -3.13 10.50
CA VAL A 486 -28.64 -1.91 9.88
C VAL A 486 -29.09 -0.89 10.92
N PHE A 487 -29.74 -1.30 12.02
CA PHE A 487 -30.15 -0.36 13.08
C PHE A 487 -28.97 0.38 13.73
N TYR A 488 -27.98 -0.35 14.25
CA TYR A 488 -26.82 0.30 14.92
C TYR A 488 -25.95 1.09 13.94
N PHE A 489 -25.84 0.62 12.70
CA PHE A 489 -25.18 1.30 11.60
C PHE A 489 -25.89 2.61 11.21
N LEU A 490 -27.22 2.60 11.05
CA LEU A 490 -28.02 3.79 10.74
C LEU A 490 -27.88 4.85 11.84
N VAL A 491 -27.99 4.46 13.12
CA VAL A 491 -27.82 5.38 14.25
C VAL A 491 -26.42 6.01 14.25
N ALA A 492 -25.36 5.21 14.04
CA ALA A 492 -24.00 5.74 13.97
C ALA A 492 -23.79 6.72 12.79
N SER A 493 -24.34 6.40 11.63
CA SER A 493 -24.16 7.18 10.40
C SER A 493 -25.01 8.46 10.39
N ALA A 494 -26.24 8.39 10.92
CA ALA A 494 -27.13 9.55 11.04
C ALA A 494 -26.62 10.60 12.03
N ILE A 495 -25.71 10.21 12.94
CA ILE A 495 -24.99 11.14 13.82
C ILE A 495 -23.70 11.60 13.14
N TRP A 496 -22.86 10.67 12.66
CA TRP A 496 -21.51 11.00 12.17
C TRP A 496 -21.50 11.76 10.84
N THR A 497 -22.28 11.36 9.85
CA THR A 497 -22.24 11.99 8.52
C THR A 497 -22.67 13.46 8.54
N PRO A 498 -23.78 13.86 9.21
CA PRO A 498 -24.12 15.28 9.32
C PRO A 498 -23.12 16.10 10.14
N ILE A 499 -22.50 15.51 11.17
CA ILE A 499 -21.44 16.18 11.94
C ILE A 499 -20.22 16.43 11.07
N LEU A 500 -19.75 15.43 10.30
CA LEU A 500 -18.56 15.58 9.46
C LEU A 500 -18.79 16.56 8.31
N VAL A 501 -19.94 16.47 7.62
CA VAL A 501 -20.32 17.41 6.54
C VAL A 501 -20.53 18.82 7.09
N GLY A 502 -21.19 18.96 8.24
CA GLY A 502 -21.44 20.25 8.89
C GLY A 502 -20.17 20.92 9.42
N LEU A 503 -19.27 20.16 10.04
CA LEU A 503 -17.96 20.66 10.45
C LEU A 503 -17.17 21.15 9.24
N ALA A 504 -17.17 20.39 8.13
CA ALA A 504 -16.51 20.79 6.90
C ALA A 504 -17.17 21.99 6.21
N SER A 505 -18.49 22.18 6.33
CA SER A 505 -19.18 23.37 5.78
C SER A 505 -18.95 24.62 6.63
N VAL A 506 -18.86 24.49 7.96
CA VAL A 506 -18.55 25.63 8.85
C VAL A 506 -17.07 26.03 8.75
N LEU A 507 -16.15 25.06 8.74
CA LEU A 507 -14.72 25.33 8.59
C LEU A 507 -14.30 25.58 7.14
N GLY A 508 -15.18 25.38 6.15
CA GLY A 508 -14.84 25.43 4.73
C GLY A 508 -14.31 26.79 4.25
N SER A 509 -14.81 27.89 4.82
CA SER A 509 -14.35 29.26 4.53
C SER A 509 -12.94 29.53 5.09
N GLU A 510 -12.71 29.19 6.35
CA GLU A 510 -11.39 29.23 7.02
C GLU A 510 -10.37 28.34 6.29
N LEU A 511 -10.78 27.12 5.94
CA LEU A 511 -9.97 26.16 5.19
C LEU A 511 -9.61 26.68 3.81
N TYR A 512 -10.46 27.46 3.13
CA TYR A 512 -10.14 28.05 1.84
C TYR A 512 -8.95 29.02 1.92
N GLY A 513 -8.87 29.84 2.97
CA GLY A 513 -7.71 30.69 3.25
C GLY A 513 -6.44 29.89 3.56
N LEU A 514 -6.57 28.79 4.31
CA LEU A 514 -5.47 27.85 4.58
C LEU A 514 -5.02 27.09 3.33
N PHE A 515 -5.92 26.75 2.39
CA PHE A 515 -5.57 26.03 1.16
C PHE A 515 -4.67 26.85 0.22
N ALA A 516 -4.80 28.18 0.20
CA ALA A 516 -3.87 29.07 -0.52
C ALA A 516 -2.43 28.98 0.03
N LEU A 517 -2.26 28.90 1.35
CA LEU A 517 -0.97 28.61 2.00
C LEU A 517 -0.51 27.16 1.79
N TYR A 518 -1.46 26.23 1.66
CA TYR A 518 -1.19 24.79 1.59
C TYR A 518 -0.40 24.38 0.33
N GLN A 519 -0.56 25.07 -0.80
CA GLN A 519 0.21 24.77 -2.01
C GLN A 519 1.73 24.86 -1.81
N GLN A 520 2.21 25.71 -0.89
CA GLN A 520 3.63 25.87 -0.60
C GLN A 520 4.17 24.87 0.45
N TYR A 521 3.31 24.33 1.32
CA TYR A 521 3.73 23.53 2.50
C TYR A 521 3.04 22.16 2.65
N ALA A 522 2.28 21.69 1.66
CA ALA A 522 1.49 20.45 1.73
C ALA A 522 2.24 19.23 2.29
N LEU A 523 3.47 18.98 1.83
CA LEU A 523 4.30 17.85 2.28
C LEU A 523 4.68 17.97 3.77
N LEU A 524 4.94 19.18 4.25
CA LEU A 524 5.28 19.44 5.66
C LEU A 524 4.04 19.23 6.55
N ALA A 525 2.87 19.73 6.14
CA ALA A 525 1.61 19.54 6.85
C ALA A 525 1.24 18.05 6.97
N ILE A 526 1.42 17.27 5.89
CA ILE A 526 1.24 15.82 5.89
C ILE A 526 2.25 15.15 6.84
N ALA A 527 3.53 15.51 6.79
CA ALA A 527 4.56 14.94 7.65
C ALA A 527 4.29 15.22 9.15
N VAL A 528 3.90 16.45 9.50
CA VAL A 528 3.53 16.85 10.86
C VAL A 528 2.29 16.10 11.34
N THR A 529 1.29 15.91 10.47
CA THR A 529 0.07 15.15 10.80
C THR A 529 0.39 13.68 11.07
N ILE A 530 1.18 13.03 10.20
CA ILE A 530 1.63 11.64 10.39
C ILE A 530 2.45 11.52 11.68
N LEU A 531 3.39 12.44 11.92
CA LEU A 531 4.20 12.46 13.15
C LEU A 531 3.31 12.62 14.40
N SER A 532 2.32 13.50 14.36
CA SER A 532 1.39 13.73 15.47
C SER A 532 0.56 12.48 15.78
N ILE A 533 0.02 11.81 14.75
CA ILE A 533 -0.68 10.54 14.90
C ILE A 533 0.25 9.45 15.48
N LEU A 534 1.50 9.38 15.01
CA LEU A 534 2.49 8.44 15.55
C LEU A 534 2.84 8.74 17.01
N VAL A 535 3.02 10.00 17.39
CA VAL A 535 3.24 10.41 18.80
C VAL A 535 2.04 10.06 19.67
N ILE A 536 0.81 10.35 19.21
CA ILE A 536 -0.41 9.99 19.93
C ILE A 536 -0.47 8.46 20.14
N MET A 537 -0.32 7.67 19.08
CA MET A 537 -0.47 6.22 19.11
C MET A 537 0.69 5.47 19.79
N LYS A 538 1.93 5.99 19.74
CA LYS A 538 3.13 5.30 20.25
C LYS A 538 3.61 5.81 21.60
N LEU A 539 3.27 7.05 21.98
CA LEU A 539 3.69 7.67 23.24
C LEU A 539 2.50 7.99 24.13
N ILE A 540 1.54 8.80 23.66
CA ILE A 540 0.47 9.34 24.52
C ILE A 540 -0.50 8.23 24.97
N VAL A 541 -1.07 7.44 24.05
CA VAL A 541 -2.03 6.38 24.38
C VAL A 541 -1.43 5.33 25.36
N PRO A 542 -0.20 4.83 25.19
CA PRO A 542 0.42 3.94 26.18
C PRO A 542 0.61 4.54 27.58
N LEU A 543 0.85 5.85 27.72
CA LEU A 543 1.07 6.50 29.02
C LEU A 543 -0.14 6.41 29.95
N PHE A 544 -1.36 6.28 29.43
CA PHE A 544 -2.58 6.12 30.22
C PHE A 544 -2.74 4.75 30.90
N THR A 545 -1.87 3.77 30.62
CA THR A 545 -1.97 2.41 31.19
C THR A 545 -0.70 2.04 31.96
N TYR A 546 -0.82 1.22 33.02
CA TYR A 546 0.36 0.73 33.76
C TYR A 546 1.29 -0.08 32.84
N LYS A 547 0.72 -1.04 32.09
CA LYS A 547 1.42 -1.86 31.09
C LYS A 547 2.12 -1.02 30.03
N GLY A 548 1.43 -0.02 29.46
CA GLY A 548 2.02 0.89 28.47
C GLY A 548 3.16 1.73 29.03
N ARG A 549 3.02 2.28 30.25
CA ARG A 549 4.12 2.99 30.96
C ARG A 549 5.35 2.11 31.18
N ARG A 550 5.18 0.87 31.66
CA ARG A 550 6.29 -0.08 31.86
C ARG A 550 6.92 -0.54 30.54
N LEU A 551 6.14 -0.70 29.47
CA LEU A 551 6.67 -0.99 28.12
C LEU A 551 7.39 0.20 27.47
N LEU A 552 6.97 1.44 27.73
CA LEU A 552 7.71 2.65 27.33
C LEU A 552 9.05 2.76 28.09
N LEU A 553 9.03 2.52 29.40
CA LEU A 553 10.25 2.46 30.22
C LEU A 553 11.21 1.37 29.72
N SER A 554 10.69 0.20 29.35
CA SER A 554 11.46 -0.86 28.69
C SER A 554 12.09 -0.40 27.38
N ALA A 555 11.30 0.22 26.49
CA ALA A 555 11.81 0.75 25.22
C ALA A 555 12.90 1.82 25.41
N TRP A 556 12.82 2.64 26.46
CA TRP A 556 13.88 3.57 26.84
C TRP A 556 15.11 2.87 27.43
N ARG A 557 14.93 1.96 28.40
CA ARG A 557 16.04 1.20 29.03
C ARG A 557 16.83 0.38 28.01
N ARG A 558 16.16 -0.24 27.03
CA ARG A 558 16.80 -0.97 25.93
C ARG A 558 17.57 -0.08 24.95
N LYS A 559 17.28 1.22 24.89
CA LYS A 559 18.07 2.21 24.15
C LYS A 559 19.23 2.75 24.99
N ALA A 560 19.03 2.93 26.30
CA ALA A 560 20.05 3.44 27.21
C ALA A 560 21.14 2.39 27.54
N ARG A 561 20.77 1.11 27.69
CA ARG A 561 21.70 0.01 27.99
C ARG A 561 22.10 -0.70 26.70
N TRP A 562 23.39 -0.63 26.39
CA TRP A 562 23.94 -1.12 25.12
C TRP A 562 23.83 -2.64 24.93
N GLU A 563 23.73 -3.41 26.02
CA GLU A 563 23.48 -4.86 26.02
C GLU A 563 22.24 -5.27 25.20
N PHE A 564 21.22 -4.39 25.09
CA PHE A 564 19.98 -4.65 24.35
C PHE A 564 19.95 -4.05 22.94
N TRP A 565 21.05 -3.43 22.49
CA TRP A 565 21.13 -2.80 21.17
C TRP A 565 21.02 -3.83 20.03
N SER A 566 20.58 -3.35 18.87
CA SER A 566 20.53 -4.19 17.67
C SER A 566 21.95 -4.61 17.27
N PRO A 567 22.20 -5.91 16.98
CA PRO A 567 23.45 -6.37 16.40
C PRO A 567 23.90 -5.52 15.22
N TRP A 568 22.98 -5.16 14.32
CA TRP A 568 23.25 -4.32 13.15
C TRP A 568 23.90 -2.97 13.45
N PHE A 569 23.65 -2.41 14.65
CA PHE A 569 24.29 -1.17 15.09
C PHE A 569 25.56 -1.46 15.90
N PHE A 570 25.48 -2.43 16.84
CA PHE A 570 26.59 -2.75 17.73
C PHE A 570 27.84 -3.24 16.99
N TYR A 571 27.72 -4.11 15.97
CA TYR A 571 28.89 -4.71 15.31
C TYR A 571 29.56 -3.81 14.25
N ILE A 572 29.05 -2.61 13.93
CA ILE A 572 29.65 -1.75 12.89
C ILE A 572 31.14 -1.47 13.15
N PRO A 573 31.59 -1.09 14.37
CA PRO A 573 33.02 -0.87 14.64
C PRO A 573 33.84 -2.18 14.60
N ILE A 574 33.23 -3.31 14.96
CA ILE A 574 33.88 -4.63 14.95
C ILE A 574 34.13 -5.10 13.51
N VAL A 575 33.15 -4.94 12.61
CA VAL A 575 33.32 -5.25 11.18
C VAL A 575 34.40 -4.37 10.55
N GLY A 576 34.40 -3.06 10.86
CA GLY A 576 35.48 -2.15 10.43
C GLY A 576 36.86 -2.59 10.91
N TYR A 577 36.97 -3.06 12.16
CA TYR A 577 38.22 -3.57 12.71
C TYR A 577 38.65 -4.92 12.10
N VAL A 578 37.71 -5.83 11.82
CA VAL A 578 38.00 -7.09 11.11
C VAL A 578 38.48 -6.84 9.68
N LEU A 579 37.92 -5.86 8.98
CA LEU A 579 38.41 -5.43 7.66
C LEU A 579 39.81 -4.82 7.74
N PHE A 580 40.11 -4.01 8.78
CA PHE A 580 41.46 -3.51 9.04
C PHE A 580 42.46 -4.65 9.30
N LEU A 581 42.08 -5.67 10.09
CA LEU A 581 42.91 -6.86 10.29
C LEU A 581 43.13 -7.63 8.98
N ALA A 582 42.09 -7.80 8.16
CA ALA A 582 42.21 -8.45 6.86
C ALA A 582 43.21 -7.75 5.92
N VAL A 583 43.22 -6.42 5.89
CA VAL A 583 44.22 -5.63 5.16
C VAL A 583 45.61 -5.82 5.79
N ARG A 584 45.75 -5.68 7.11
CA ARG A 584 47.01 -5.82 7.85
C ARG A 584 47.69 -7.19 7.63
N PHE A 585 46.90 -8.26 7.63
CA PHE A 585 47.38 -9.64 7.46
C PHE A 585 47.35 -10.15 6.00
N ARG A 586 46.92 -9.29 5.06
CA ARG A 586 46.80 -9.54 3.61
C ARG A 586 45.94 -10.78 3.27
N SER A 587 44.82 -10.96 3.98
CA SER A 587 43.83 -12.00 3.66
C SER A 587 42.49 -11.72 4.35
N LEU A 588 41.40 -11.77 3.59
CA LEU A 588 40.02 -11.57 4.06
C LEU A 588 39.47 -12.74 4.89
N SER A 589 40.09 -13.92 4.80
CA SER A 589 39.62 -15.16 5.41
C SER A 589 40.60 -15.77 6.40
N LEU A 590 41.69 -15.07 6.78
CA LEU A 590 42.75 -15.66 7.60
C LEU A 590 42.28 -16.20 8.96
N PHE A 591 41.22 -15.60 9.52
CA PHE A 591 40.62 -16.07 10.77
C PHE A 591 40.05 -17.49 10.67
N THR A 592 39.75 -18.04 9.48
CA THR A 592 39.29 -19.43 9.36
C THR A 592 40.40 -20.44 9.68
N LEU A 593 41.67 -20.03 9.64
CA LEU A 593 42.80 -20.80 10.16
C LEU A 593 42.98 -20.68 11.69
N ALA A 594 42.04 -20.06 12.42
CA ALA A 594 42.08 -20.06 13.88
C ALA A 594 41.94 -21.49 14.44
N ASN A 595 41.10 -22.34 13.85
CA ASN A 595 40.94 -23.76 14.24
C ASN A 595 40.99 -24.68 13.01
N PRO A 596 42.18 -25.07 12.52
CA PRO A 596 42.32 -25.94 11.36
C PRO A 596 41.58 -27.29 11.45
N GLY A 597 41.33 -27.80 12.66
CA GLY A 597 40.56 -29.03 12.88
C GLY A 597 39.04 -28.87 12.78
N MET A 598 38.53 -27.64 12.65
CA MET A 598 37.11 -27.36 12.47
C MET A 598 36.85 -26.87 11.03
N PRO A 599 35.76 -27.31 10.37
CA PRO A 599 35.37 -26.79 9.06
C PRO A 599 35.33 -25.26 9.06
N GLU A 600 36.13 -24.64 8.19
CA GLU A 600 36.24 -23.19 8.03
C GLU A 600 36.58 -22.44 9.36
N GLY A 601 37.24 -23.11 10.31
CA GLY A 601 37.60 -22.57 11.63
C GLY A 601 36.46 -22.57 12.65
N GLY A 602 35.32 -23.18 12.34
CA GLY A 602 34.06 -23.01 13.07
C GLY A 602 33.49 -21.61 12.86
N PHE A 603 33.40 -21.20 11.59
CA PHE A 603 32.80 -19.92 11.21
C PHE A 603 31.27 -20.02 11.13
N ILE A 604 30.79 -20.88 10.22
CA ILE A 604 29.38 -21.17 9.95
C ILE A 604 29.27 -22.59 9.38
N GLY A 605 28.29 -23.36 9.85
CA GLY A 605 27.84 -24.60 9.22
C GLY A 605 28.47 -25.89 9.77
N GLU A 606 29.24 -25.78 10.85
CA GLU A 606 29.87 -26.91 11.53
C GLU A 606 28.86 -27.88 12.17
N SER A 607 29.12 -29.19 12.09
CA SER A 607 28.39 -30.22 12.82
C SER A 607 28.79 -30.16 14.29
N LYS A 608 27.79 -30.09 15.18
CA LYS A 608 28.01 -30.12 16.62
C LYS A 608 28.26 -31.54 17.12
N HIS A 609 27.76 -32.55 16.43
CA HIS A 609 28.04 -33.94 16.75
C HIS A 609 29.52 -34.25 16.50
N ASP A 610 30.05 -33.88 15.34
CA ASP A 610 31.47 -34.10 15.00
C ASP A 610 32.37 -33.41 16.03
N ILE A 611 32.11 -32.14 16.34
CA ILE A 611 32.89 -31.35 17.31
C ILE A 611 32.87 -31.96 18.72
N LEU A 612 31.73 -32.47 19.19
CA LEU A 612 31.65 -33.12 20.50
C LEU A 612 32.28 -34.53 20.48
N THR A 613 32.31 -35.20 19.33
CA THR A 613 32.96 -36.49 19.14
C THR A 613 34.49 -36.36 19.14
N SER A 614 35.04 -35.25 18.65
CA SER A 614 36.47 -34.90 18.78
C SER A 614 36.96 -34.69 20.23
N LEU A 615 36.07 -34.74 21.23
CA LEU A 615 36.39 -34.68 22.67
C LEU A 615 36.13 -36.03 23.39
N SER A 616 35.90 -37.11 22.64
CA SER A 616 35.46 -38.41 23.16
C SER A 616 36.51 -39.16 24.01
N ASP A 617 37.79 -38.77 23.96
CA ASP A 617 38.86 -39.25 24.86
C ASP A 617 38.65 -38.85 26.34
N SER A 618 37.68 -37.98 26.62
CA SER A 618 37.30 -37.56 27.97
C SER A 618 35.78 -37.60 28.18
N PRO A 619 35.15 -38.79 28.08
CA PRO A 619 33.69 -38.93 28.07
C PRO A 619 33.03 -38.55 29.41
N GLN A 620 33.79 -38.53 30.51
CA GLN A 620 33.36 -37.99 31.80
C GLN A 620 33.12 -36.47 31.73
N PHE A 621 33.84 -35.74 30.88
CA PHE A 621 33.74 -34.27 30.71
C PHE A 621 32.85 -33.83 29.54
N VAL A 622 32.38 -34.73 28.68
CA VAL A 622 31.50 -34.39 27.53
C VAL A 622 30.07 -34.84 27.80
N ALA A 623 29.08 -34.01 27.46
CA ALA A 623 27.68 -34.39 27.55
C ALA A 623 27.39 -35.52 26.53
N ARG A 624 26.94 -36.68 27.03
CA ARG A 624 26.58 -37.84 26.21
C ARG A 624 25.58 -37.43 25.14
N HIS A 625 25.81 -37.85 23.90
CA HIS A 625 25.00 -37.41 22.76
C HIS A 625 25.04 -38.43 21.62
N SER A 626 24.06 -38.35 20.72
CA SER A 626 23.94 -39.17 19.51
C SER A 626 23.25 -38.39 18.39
N LEU A 627 23.62 -38.67 17.15
CA LEU A 627 23.03 -38.04 15.95
C LEU A 627 21.76 -38.78 15.50
N LEU A 628 20.77 -38.01 15.07
CA LEU A 628 19.48 -38.47 14.57
C LEU A 628 19.22 -37.83 13.21
N ASP A 629 19.27 -38.66 12.17
CA ASP A 629 19.08 -38.23 10.78
C ASP A 629 17.64 -37.72 10.52
N ALA A 630 17.54 -36.61 9.77
CA ALA A 630 16.29 -35.95 9.41
C ALA A 630 15.35 -36.81 8.54
N ASP A 631 15.87 -37.72 7.74
CA ASP A 631 15.10 -38.47 6.74
C ASP A 631 14.53 -39.79 7.30
N LEU A 632 14.96 -40.21 8.49
CA LEU A 632 14.46 -41.44 9.13
C LEU A 632 12.94 -41.36 9.48
N PRO A 633 12.19 -42.46 9.30
CA PRO A 633 10.80 -42.57 9.74
C PRO A 633 10.60 -42.27 11.24
N MET A 634 9.45 -41.69 11.60
CA MET A 634 9.14 -41.34 12.99
C MET A 634 9.23 -42.52 13.97
N ALA A 635 8.88 -43.73 13.54
CA ALA A 635 8.97 -44.94 14.37
C ALA A 635 10.43 -45.30 14.69
N GLU A 636 11.31 -45.21 13.70
CA GLU A 636 12.73 -45.50 13.83
C GLU A 636 13.44 -44.44 14.69
N LYS A 637 13.11 -43.16 14.48
CA LYS A 637 13.59 -42.05 15.33
C LYS A 637 13.25 -42.25 16.81
N ARG A 638 12.02 -42.68 17.12
CA ARG A 638 11.61 -43.01 18.50
C ARG A 638 12.43 -44.16 19.08
N THR A 639 12.70 -45.20 18.30
CA THR A 639 13.52 -46.34 18.72
C THR A 639 14.95 -45.93 19.03
N LEU A 640 15.59 -45.13 18.16
CA LEU A 640 16.95 -44.62 18.37
C LEU A 640 17.06 -43.72 19.62
N VAL A 641 16.10 -42.82 19.84
CA VAL A 641 16.06 -42.00 21.07
C VAL A 641 15.91 -42.88 22.31
N ARG A 642 15.06 -43.92 22.27
CA ARG A 642 14.89 -44.85 23.39
C ARG A 642 16.16 -45.66 23.65
N GLN A 643 16.79 -46.20 22.61
CA GLN A 643 18.05 -46.94 22.72
C GLN A 643 19.17 -46.08 23.31
N PHE A 644 19.26 -44.80 22.91
CA PHE A 644 20.20 -43.84 23.50
C PHE A 644 19.93 -43.61 24.99
N MET A 645 18.65 -43.48 25.39
CA MET A 645 18.25 -43.34 26.80
C MET A 645 18.58 -44.59 27.62
N GLU A 646 18.25 -45.77 27.11
CA GLU A 646 18.53 -47.07 27.75
C GLU A 646 20.04 -47.33 27.89
N MET A 647 20.82 -47.13 26.81
CA MET A 647 22.28 -47.33 26.78
C MET A 647 23.03 -46.47 27.82
N HIS A 648 22.49 -45.29 28.12
CA HIS A 648 23.13 -44.34 29.03
C HIS A 648 22.44 -44.23 30.39
N ASN A 649 21.39 -45.03 30.63
CA ASN A 649 20.55 -45.00 31.83
C ASN A 649 20.04 -43.57 32.13
N LEU A 650 19.36 -42.98 31.13
CA LEU A 650 18.80 -41.62 31.16
C LEU A 650 17.28 -41.65 31.19
N ASP A 651 16.69 -40.91 32.14
CA ASP A 651 15.26 -40.58 32.14
C ASP A 651 15.01 -39.21 31.50
N PHE A 652 13.74 -38.82 31.34
CA PHE A 652 13.40 -37.43 31.02
C PHE A 652 13.76 -36.50 32.20
N PRO A 653 14.29 -35.29 31.94
CA PRO A 653 14.39 -34.65 30.64
C PRO A 653 15.64 -35.02 29.81
N ILE A 654 15.51 -34.89 28.49
CA ILE A 654 16.62 -34.95 27.53
C ILE A 654 16.65 -33.67 26.67
N VAL A 655 17.76 -33.40 25.98
CA VAL A 655 17.90 -32.26 25.07
C VAL A 655 17.85 -32.75 23.62
N LEU A 656 17.00 -32.12 22.80
CA LEU A 656 17.06 -32.23 21.34
C LEU A 656 17.46 -30.88 20.74
N LYS A 657 18.46 -30.87 19.85
CA LYS A 657 18.94 -29.65 19.18
C LYS A 657 19.33 -29.94 17.73
N PRO A 658 19.23 -28.99 16.79
CA PRO A 658 19.80 -29.16 15.45
C PRO A 658 21.30 -29.43 15.52
N ASP A 659 21.79 -30.33 14.68
CA ASP A 659 23.22 -30.59 14.54
C ASP A 659 23.96 -29.35 14.02
N VAL A 660 23.43 -28.74 12.95
CA VAL A 660 23.89 -27.44 12.44
C VAL A 660 22.90 -26.36 12.86
N GLY A 661 23.36 -25.33 13.58
CA GLY A 661 22.52 -24.18 13.94
C GLY A 661 23.13 -23.25 15.01
N GLN A 662 22.73 -21.99 15.02
CA GLN A 662 23.35 -20.96 15.87
C GLN A 662 22.42 -20.42 16.97
N ARG A 663 22.99 -19.80 18.01
CA ARG A 663 22.30 -18.99 19.03
C ARG A 663 21.12 -19.72 19.72
N GLY A 664 21.30 -21.01 20.03
CA GLY A 664 20.26 -21.83 20.66
C GLY A 664 19.00 -22.04 19.81
N SER A 665 19.03 -21.74 18.51
CA SER A 665 17.89 -21.99 17.60
C SER A 665 17.59 -23.48 17.53
N GLY A 666 16.30 -23.84 17.52
CA GLY A 666 15.84 -25.24 17.53
C GLY A 666 16.12 -26.05 18.81
N VAL A 667 16.89 -25.55 19.79
CA VAL A 667 17.15 -26.28 21.04
C VAL A 667 15.87 -26.39 21.88
N MET A 668 15.53 -27.63 22.26
CA MET A 668 14.36 -28.01 23.05
C MET A 668 14.77 -28.94 24.20
N ILE A 669 14.31 -28.65 25.41
CA ILE A 669 14.40 -29.59 26.55
C ILE A 669 13.09 -30.37 26.58
N VAL A 670 13.17 -31.67 26.34
CA VAL A 670 12.03 -32.57 26.23
C VAL A 670 11.83 -33.28 27.56
N ARG A 671 10.65 -33.11 28.17
CA ARG A 671 10.32 -33.59 29.52
C ARG A 671 9.34 -34.76 29.54
N SER A 672 8.81 -35.15 28.37
CA SER A 672 7.87 -36.27 28.25
C SER A 672 7.84 -36.84 26.83
N GLN A 673 7.36 -38.07 26.69
CA GLN A 673 7.18 -38.74 25.40
C GLN A 673 6.29 -37.93 24.42
N MET A 674 5.26 -37.25 24.93
CA MET A 674 4.39 -36.41 24.10
C MET A 674 5.15 -35.20 23.51
N GLN A 675 6.05 -34.58 24.28
CA GLN A 675 6.89 -33.49 23.78
C GLN A 675 7.92 -34.01 22.76
N LEU A 676 8.50 -35.20 23.00
CA LEU A 676 9.43 -35.84 22.06
C LEU A 676 8.77 -36.01 20.69
N ASP A 677 7.56 -36.58 20.66
CA ASP A 677 6.80 -36.82 19.44
C ASP A 677 6.48 -35.52 18.68
N GLN A 678 6.15 -34.44 19.38
CA GLN A 678 5.89 -33.13 18.78
C GLN A 678 7.15 -32.52 18.15
N VAL A 679 8.31 -32.65 18.79
CA VAL A 679 9.60 -32.15 18.27
C VAL A 679 10.03 -32.96 17.05
N LEU A 680 9.98 -34.30 17.13
CA LEU A 680 10.35 -35.18 16.02
C LEU A 680 9.46 -34.96 14.79
N ALA A 681 8.15 -34.79 14.96
CA ALA A 681 7.22 -34.54 13.86
C ALA A 681 7.43 -33.18 13.15
N GLN A 682 8.15 -32.25 13.78
CA GLN A 682 8.47 -30.92 13.22
C GLN A 682 9.91 -30.82 12.71
N ALA A 683 10.74 -31.84 12.95
CA ALA A 683 12.15 -31.88 12.54
C ALA A 683 12.28 -31.91 11.01
N ARG A 684 13.15 -31.03 10.47
CA ARG A 684 13.46 -30.92 9.03
C ARG A 684 14.96 -31.01 8.72
N HIS A 685 15.77 -31.19 9.74
CA HIS A 685 17.23 -31.21 9.72
C HIS A 685 17.71 -32.20 10.78
N ASN A 686 18.96 -32.67 10.65
CA ASN A 686 19.52 -33.63 11.60
C ASN A 686 19.50 -33.05 13.02
N LEU A 687 19.13 -33.89 13.98
CA LEU A 687 19.04 -33.53 15.39
C LEU A 687 20.11 -34.28 16.18
N ILE A 688 20.65 -33.64 17.20
CA ILE A 688 21.41 -34.29 18.26
C ILE A 688 20.44 -34.56 19.41
N VAL A 689 20.41 -35.81 19.85
CA VAL A 689 19.86 -36.21 21.15
C VAL A 689 21.01 -36.13 22.16
N GLN A 690 20.84 -35.40 23.26
CA GLN A 690 21.88 -35.15 24.25
C GLN A 690 21.34 -35.29 25.68
N GLU A 691 22.17 -35.77 26.61
CA GLU A 691 21.81 -35.84 28.02
C GLU A 691 21.53 -34.45 28.61
N TYR A 692 20.49 -34.35 29.46
CA TYR A 692 20.23 -33.11 30.17
C TYR A 692 21.16 -33.00 31.38
N VAL A 693 22.16 -32.13 31.29
CA VAL A 693 23.02 -31.80 32.43
C VAL A 693 22.34 -30.73 33.28
N ALA A 694 22.11 -31.03 34.55
CA ALA A 694 21.57 -30.08 35.54
C ALA A 694 22.65 -29.12 36.10
N GLY A 695 22.23 -28.14 36.89
CA GLY A 695 23.13 -27.17 37.54
C GLY A 695 23.38 -25.90 36.73
N GLU A 696 24.42 -25.16 37.10
CA GLU A 696 24.78 -23.87 36.51
C GLU A 696 25.44 -24.02 35.15
N GLU A 697 25.42 -22.97 34.31
CA GLU A 697 25.97 -22.98 32.95
C GLU A 697 27.01 -21.86 32.79
N PHE A 698 28.20 -22.23 32.31
CA PHE A 698 29.34 -21.34 32.12
C PHE A 698 29.81 -21.37 30.65
N GLY A 699 30.20 -20.22 30.12
CA GLY A 699 30.88 -20.09 28.83
C GLY A 699 32.36 -19.77 29.04
N VAL A 700 33.25 -20.75 28.90
CA VAL A 700 34.70 -20.59 29.05
C VAL A 700 35.33 -20.36 27.68
N PHE A 701 35.85 -19.16 27.46
CA PHE A 701 36.56 -18.80 26.24
C PHE A 701 38.05 -19.12 26.41
N TYR A 702 38.59 -19.97 25.54
CA TYR A 702 39.95 -20.47 25.57
C TYR A 702 40.76 -20.00 24.35
N VAL A 703 42.03 -19.68 24.56
CA VAL A 703 42.97 -19.25 23.51
C VAL A 703 44.36 -19.84 23.76
N ARG A 704 44.92 -20.51 22.75
CA ARG A 704 46.31 -20.99 22.70
C ARG A 704 46.90 -20.62 21.35
N LYS A 705 48.07 -19.98 21.29
CA LYS A 705 48.75 -19.82 19.99
C LYS A 705 49.41 -21.13 19.57
N PRO A 706 49.53 -21.44 18.27
CA PRO A 706 50.01 -22.74 17.82
C PRO A 706 51.43 -23.08 18.29
N ASP A 707 52.25 -22.07 18.57
CA ASP A 707 53.62 -22.11 19.09
C ASP A 707 53.73 -22.20 20.63
N GLN A 708 52.60 -22.18 21.35
CA GLN A 708 52.56 -22.24 22.81
C GLN A 708 52.19 -23.65 23.30
N ALA A 709 52.93 -24.16 24.30
CA ALA A 709 52.67 -25.45 24.93
C ALA A 709 51.37 -25.46 25.78
N PHE A 710 50.97 -24.30 26.30
CA PHE A 710 49.76 -24.10 27.12
C PHE A 710 48.99 -22.87 26.64
N GLY A 711 47.67 -22.96 26.67
CA GLY A 711 46.75 -21.85 26.45
C GLY A 711 46.32 -21.14 27.72
N VAL A 712 45.41 -20.17 27.55
CA VAL A 712 44.83 -19.36 28.63
C VAL A 712 43.31 -19.30 28.50
N ILE A 713 42.63 -19.15 29.64
CA ILE A 713 41.21 -18.79 29.66
C ILE A 713 41.13 -17.27 29.45
N PHE A 714 40.65 -16.86 28.28
CA PHE A 714 40.49 -15.46 27.89
C PHE A 714 39.30 -14.79 28.58
N SER A 715 38.22 -15.55 28.83
CA SER A 715 37.11 -15.09 29.68
C SER A 715 36.25 -16.24 30.19
N ILE A 716 35.57 -16.04 31.32
CA ILE A 716 34.51 -16.91 31.81
C ILE A 716 33.21 -16.10 31.84
N THR A 717 32.14 -16.64 31.28
CA THR A 717 30.78 -16.08 31.33
C THR A 717 29.92 -16.94 32.24
N GLU A 718 29.37 -16.38 33.31
CA GLU A 718 28.32 -17.05 34.09
C GLU A 718 26.96 -16.80 33.41
N LYS A 719 26.15 -17.85 33.18
CA LYS A 719 24.85 -17.74 32.53
C LYS A 719 23.72 -18.01 33.52
N ARG A 720 23.06 -16.95 33.99
CA ARG A 720 21.91 -17.04 34.88
C ARG A 720 20.59 -17.04 34.11
N PHE A 721 19.64 -17.86 34.55
CA PHE A 721 18.26 -17.81 34.06
C PHE A 721 17.47 -16.80 34.91
N PRO A 722 16.98 -15.68 34.33
CA PRO A 722 16.14 -14.75 35.08
C PRO A 722 14.86 -15.43 35.56
N ALA A 723 14.41 -15.04 36.74
CA ALA A 723 13.20 -15.51 37.36
C ALA A 723 12.50 -14.34 38.05
N VAL A 724 11.17 -14.38 38.13
CA VAL A 724 10.40 -13.54 39.06
C VAL A 724 10.01 -14.37 40.27
N VAL A 725 9.82 -13.72 41.41
CA VAL A 725 9.36 -14.35 42.65
C VAL A 725 7.92 -13.93 42.91
N GLY A 726 7.05 -14.91 43.16
CA GLY A 726 5.67 -14.69 43.56
C GLY A 726 5.59 -14.01 44.92
N ASP A 727 4.62 -13.13 45.08
CA ASP A 727 4.26 -12.48 46.33
C ASP A 727 2.90 -12.93 46.87
N GLY A 728 2.18 -13.79 46.14
CA GLY A 728 0.82 -14.21 46.47
C GLY A 728 -0.28 -13.22 46.08
N GLU A 729 0.06 -12.07 45.48
CA GLU A 729 -0.90 -11.02 45.13
C GLU A 729 -0.93 -10.70 43.62
N ARG A 730 0.25 -10.54 43.00
CA ARG A 730 0.38 -10.13 41.59
C ARG A 730 0.47 -11.33 40.66
N ASN A 731 -0.12 -11.19 39.48
CA ASN A 731 -0.01 -12.22 38.44
C ASN A 731 1.34 -12.19 37.72
N THR A 732 1.65 -13.27 36.99
CA THR A 732 2.92 -13.43 36.26
C THR A 732 3.22 -12.28 35.28
N GLU A 733 2.23 -11.72 34.58
CA GLU A 733 2.43 -10.54 33.73
C GLU A 733 2.84 -9.30 34.56
N GLU A 734 2.17 -9.05 35.68
CA GLU A 734 2.47 -7.91 36.56
C GLU A 734 3.86 -8.03 37.20
N LEU A 735 4.26 -9.23 37.62
CA LEU A 735 5.60 -9.50 38.15
C LEU A 735 6.68 -9.28 37.09
N ILE A 736 6.49 -9.77 35.85
CA ILE A 736 7.40 -9.53 34.71
C ILE A 736 7.50 -8.04 34.37
N LEU A 737 6.38 -7.31 34.44
CA LEU A 737 6.36 -5.88 34.15
C LEU A 737 6.96 -5.06 35.30
N ALA A 738 6.80 -5.47 36.55
CA ALA A 738 7.34 -4.81 37.73
C ALA A 738 8.86 -5.01 37.86
N ASP A 739 9.40 -6.19 37.54
CA ASP A 739 10.83 -6.44 37.62
C ASP A 739 11.62 -5.58 36.60
N ASP A 740 12.65 -4.90 37.12
CA ASP A 740 13.37 -3.86 36.41
C ASP A 740 14.34 -4.40 35.33
N ARG A 741 14.70 -5.69 35.40
CA ARG A 741 15.44 -6.41 34.36
C ARG A 741 14.47 -7.10 33.39
N ALA A 742 13.46 -7.78 33.91
CA ALA A 742 12.57 -8.62 33.12
C ALA A 742 11.72 -7.79 32.16
N VAL A 743 11.31 -6.58 32.56
CA VAL A 743 10.57 -5.64 31.72
C VAL A 743 11.32 -5.32 30.41
N CYS A 744 12.66 -5.32 30.42
CA CYS A 744 13.51 -5.10 29.23
C CYS A 744 13.38 -6.21 28.18
N MET A 745 12.88 -7.39 28.55
CA MET A 745 12.63 -8.52 27.65
C MET A 745 11.15 -8.97 27.68
N ALA A 746 10.26 -8.15 28.24
CA ALA A 746 8.83 -8.46 28.40
C ALA A 746 8.13 -8.99 27.13
N PRO A 747 8.35 -8.47 25.90
CA PRO A 747 7.70 -9.02 24.71
C PRO A 747 8.04 -10.50 24.43
N LEU A 748 9.21 -10.96 24.89
CA LEU A 748 9.62 -12.36 24.80
C LEU A 748 9.02 -13.20 25.93
N TYR A 749 9.13 -12.72 27.18
CA TYR A 749 8.65 -13.47 28.34
C TYR A 749 7.12 -13.57 28.37
N LEU A 750 6.40 -12.49 28.08
CA LEU A 750 4.94 -12.50 28.00
C LEU A 750 4.43 -13.48 26.92
N LYS A 751 5.17 -13.61 25.80
CA LYS A 751 4.84 -14.60 24.77
C LYS A 751 5.18 -16.03 25.19
N ARG A 752 6.27 -16.24 25.94
CA ARG A 752 6.67 -17.60 26.40
C ARG A 752 5.68 -18.14 27.44
N HIS A 753 5.20 -17.27 28.33
CA HIS A 753 4.31 -17.61 29.44
C HIS A 753 2.82 -17.31 29.12
N GLU A 754 2.43 -17.21 27.84
CA GLU A 754 1.07 -16.81 27.40
C GLU A 754 -0.04 -17.64 28.07
N ALA A 755 0.23 -18.91 28.41
CA ALA A 755 -0.71 -19.80 29.09
C ALA A 755 -0.91 -19.51 30.60
N SER A 756 0.06 -18.86 31.26
CA SER A 756 0.11 -18.65 32.72
C SER A 756 0.26 -17.18 33.15
N LEU A 757 0.14 -16.23 32.21
CA LEU A 757 0.32 -14.79 32.50
C LEU A 757 -0.59 -14.25 33.61
N TYR A 758 -1.78 -14.83 33.75
CA TYR A 758 -2.80 -14.37 34.68
C TYR A 758 -2.86 -15.21 35.97
N ASP A 759 -1.97 -16.20 36.10
CA ASP A 759 -1.83 -16.99 37.31
C ASP A 759 -1.08 -16.17 38.37
N VAL A 760 -1.56 -16.23 39.61
CA VAL A 760 -0.95 -15.59 40.79
C VAL A 760 -0.05 -16.62 41.49
N PRO A 761 1.29 -16.45 41.46
CA PRO A 761 2.21 -17.43 42.03
C PRO A 761 2.28 -17.28 43.55
N ALA A 762 2.53 -18.38 44.26
CA ALA A 762 2.59 -18.36 45.72
C ALA A 762 3.75 -17.50 46.24
N ALA A 763 3.62 -16.96 47.46
CA ALA A 763 4.66 -16.15 48.07
C ALA A 763 5.98 -16.95 48.20
N GLY A 764 7.05 -16.47 47.57
CA GLY A 764 8.35 -17.15 47.50
C GLY A 764 8.50 -18.15 46.34
N GLU A 765 7.45 -18.42 45.56
CA GLU A 765 7.53 -19.27 44.36
C GLU A 765 8.40 -18.62 43.29
N ARG A 766 9.38 -19.34 42.73
CA ARG A 766 10.33 -18.80 41.75
C ARG A 766 9.97 -19.23 40.33
N ILE A 767 9.33 -18.34 39.56
CA ILE A 767 9.02 -18.57 38.14
C ILE A 767 10.23 -18.24 37.28
N GLN A 768 10.86 -19.28 36.74
CA GLN A 768 11.95 -19.17 35.78
C GLN A 768 11.43 -18.69 34.41
N LEU A 769 11.93 -17.53 33.94
CA LEU A 769 11.43 -16.88 32.72
C LEU A 769 11.96 -17.53 31.43
N VAL A 770 13.15 -18.17 31.50
CA VAL A 770 13.85 -18.79 30.35
C VAL A 770 14.51 -20.10 30.77
N GLU A 771 14.53 -21.10 29.88
CA GLU A 771 15.11 -22.42 30.18
C GLU A 771 16.47 -22.68 29.52
N LEU A 772 17.03 -21.71 28.78
CA LEU A 772 18.22 -21.87 27.95
C LEU A 772 19.22 -20.73 28.16
N GLY A 773 20.52 -21.05 28.23
CA GLY A 773 21.63 -20.11 28.45
C GLY A 773 21.97 -19.24 27.25
N THR A 774 20.97 -18.60 26.64
CA THR A 774 21.16 -17.75 25.45
C THR A 774 20.69 -16.32 25.73
N HIS A 775 21.60 -15.35 25.66
CA HIS A 775 21.31 -13.94 25.91
C HIS A 775 20.19 -13.37 25.01
N SER A 776 20.19 -13.70 23.71
CA SER A 776 19.11 -13.29 22.79
C SER A 776 17.74 -13.89 23.11
N ARG A 777 17.70 -14.99 23.89
CA ARG A 777 16.47 -15.59 24.44
C ARG A 777 16.18 -15.11 25.87
N GLY A 778 16.93 -14.13 26.37
CA GLY A 778 16.70 -13.50 27.67
C GLY A 778 17.39 -14.17 28.86
N ALA A 779 18.45 -14.97 28.65
CA ALA A 779 19.36 -15.32 29.74
C ALA A 779 20.21 -14.10 30.13
N LEU A 780 20.66 -14.03 31.38
CA LEU A 780 21.59 -13.01 31.87
C LEU A 780 23.01 -13.58 31.80
N PHE A 781 23.93 -12.86 31.16
CA PHE A 781 25.35 -13.19 31.11
C PHE A 781 26.11 -12.24 32.04
N LEU A 782 26.97 -12.79 32.90
CA LEU A 782 27.76 -12.05 33.89
C LEU A 782 29.25 -12.41 33.77
N ASP A 783 30.11 -11.55 34.29
CA ASP A 783 31.55 -11.81 34.36
C ASP A 783 31.89 -12.86 35.42
N GLY A 784 32.25 -14.05 34.92
CA GLY A 784 32.65 -15.20 35.72
C GLY A 784 34.15 -15.28 35.99
N MET A 785 34.97 -14.30 35.62
CA MET A 785 36.43 -14.40 35.83
C MET A 785 36.84 -14.56 37.30
N HIS A 786 35.96 -14.21 38.24
CA HIS A 786 36.15 -14.44 39.67
C HIS A 786 36.19 -15.94 40.09
N ILE A 787 35.72 -16.87 39.23
CA ILE A 787 35.86 -18.32 39.46
C ILE A 787 37.05 -18.95 38.72
N HIS A 788 37.93 -18.15 38.12
CA HIS A 788 39.14 -18.65 37.46
C HIS A 788 40.14 -19.23 38.48
N THR A 789 40.78 -20.36 38.13
CA THR A 789 41.85 -21.00 38.89
C THR A 789 42.86 -21.67 37.95
N ASP A 790 44.07 -21.93 38.45
CA ASP A 790 45.09 -22.70 37.72
C ASP A 790 44.65 -24.15 37.43
N ALA A 791 43.87 -24.76 38.33
CA ALA A 791 43.37 -26.13 38.16
C ALA A 791 42.34 -26.21 37.02
N LEU A 792 41.40 -25.25 36.96
CA LEU A 792 40.47 -25.12 35.86
C LEU A 792 41.20 -24.81 34.54
N SER A 793 42.17 -23.90 34.55
CA SER A 793 43.00 -23.61 33.37
C SER A 793 43.71 -24.85 32.83
N LYS A 794 44.39 -25.63 33.68
CA LYS A 794 45.06 -26.88 33.28
C LYS A 794 44.07 -27.91 32.72
N ARG A 795 42.87 -28.02 33.29
CA ARG A 795 41.84 -28.95 32.79
C ARG A 795 41.31 -28.53 31.41
N ILE A 796 40.98 -27.26 31.23
CA ILE A 796 40.44 -26.74 29.96
C ILE A 796 41.51 -26.78 28.87
N ASP A 797 42.76 -26.47 29.20
CA ASP A 797 43.90 -26.64 28.29
C ASP A 797 44.04 -28.11 27.85
N ALA A 798 44.11 -29.06 28.79
CA ALA A 798 44.21 -30.49 28.49
C ALA A 798 43.07 -31.02 27.60
N LEU A 799 41.82 -30.59 27.85
CA LEU A 799 40.67 -30.93 27.00
C LEU A 799 40.77 -30.28 25.61
N SER A 800 41.30 -29.06 25.53
CA SER A 800 41.54 -28.36 24.27
C SER A 800 42.69 -28.98 23.45
N GLN A 801 43.62 -29.69 24.09
CA GLN A 801 44.72 -30.37 23.41
C GLN A 801 44.29 -31.69 22.74
N GLN A 802 43.19 -32.31 23.19
CA GLN A 802 42.62 -33.54 22.61
C GLN A 802 42.01 -33.29 21.23
N PHE A 803 41.44 -32.11 21.01
CA PHE A 803 40.92 -31.69 19.71
C PHE A 803 42.10 -31.23 18.83
N ASP A 804 42.56 -32.10 17.91
CA ASP A 804 43.62 -31.74 16.97
C ASP A 804 43.21 -30.54 16.10
N GLY A 805 44.12 -29.57 15.99
CA GLY A 805 43.84 -28.31 15.28
C GLY A 805 42.86 -27.36 15.98
N PHE A 806 42.57 -27.50 17.28
CA PHE A 806 41.83 -26.50 18.06
C PHE A 806 42.75 -25.57 18.87
N PHE A 807 42.47 -24.26 18.80
CA PHE A 807 43.29 -23.20 19.41
C PHE A 807 42.47 -22.05 20.00
N PHE A 808 41.23 -21.85 19.57
CA PHE A 808 40.48 -20.64 19.83
C PHE A 808 38.96 -20.91 19.82
N GLY A 809 38.28 -20.69 20.95
CA GLY A 809 36.82 -20.87 20.98
C GLY A 809 36.21 -20.82 22.36
N ARG A 810 34.91 -21.12 22.44
CA ARG A 810 34.15 -21.15 23.69
C ARG A 810 33.56 -22.52 23.98
N PHE A 811 33.96 -23.09 25.11
CA PHE A 811 33.29 -24.22 25.74
C PHE A 811 32.07 -23.72 26.50
N ASP A 812 30.89 -24.22 26.16
CA ASP A 812 29.70 -24.09 27.00
C ASP A 812 29.59 -25.33 27.88
N ILE A 813 29.67 -25.10 29.20
CA ILE A 813 29.85 -26.12 30.24
C ILE A 813 28.71 -26.04 31.25
N ARG A 814 28.31 -27.18 31.80
CA ARG A 814 27.39 -27.26 32.95
C ARG A 814 27.99 -28.03 34.11
N THR A 815 27.69 -27.60 35.34
CA THR A 815 28.17 -28.21 36.59
C THR A 815 27.16 -28.05 37.71
N THR A 816 27.12 -29.01 38.63
CA THR A 816 26.32 -28.94 39.86
C THR A 816 27.05 -28.31 41.03
N SER A 817 28.38 -28.10 40.94
CA SER A 817 29.22 -27.55 41.99
C SER A 817 30.26 -26.59 41.41
N VAL A 818 30.12 -25.29 41.68
CA VAL A 818 31.10 -24.27 41.30
C VAL A 818 32.48 -24.60 41.88
N ALA A 819 32.53 -25.12 43.11
CA ALA A 819 33.77 -25.50 43.77
C ALA A 819 34.49 -26.67 43.06
N ASP A 820 33.74 -27.61 42.49
CA ASP A 820 34.31 -28.73 41.73
C ASP A 820 34.79 -28.25 40.37
N PHE A 821 34.01 -27.40 39.70
CA PHE A 821 34.40 -26.76 38.46
C PHE A 821 35.68 -25.92 38.63
N GLN A 822 35.82 -25.18 39.75
CA GLN A 822 37.06 -24.50 40.13
C GLN A 822 38.26 -25.43 40.36
N ARG A 823 38.06 -26.72 40.63
CA ARG A 823 39.14 -27.73 40.69
C ARG A 823 39.38 -28.42 39.34
N GLY A 824 38.57 -28.12 38.31
CA GLY A 824 38.61 -28.82 37.03
C GLY A 824 37.97 -30.22 37.10
N GLU A 825 36.95 -30.38 37.93
CA GLU A 825 36.24 -31.63 38.25
C GLU A 825 34.72 -31.48 38.00
N ASN A 826 34.01 -32.61 37.87
CA ASN A 826 32.54 -32.71 37.88
C ASN A 826 31.79 -31.65 37.04
N PHE A 827 32.15 -31.53 35.77
CA PHE A 827 31.45 -30.71 34.80
C PHE A 827 31.30 -31.43 33.45
N LYS A 828 30.36 -30.95 32.63
CA LYS A 828 30.05 -31.47 31.29
C LYS A 828 30.05 -30.35 30.25
N ILE A 829 30.84 -30.51 29.20
CA ILE A 829 30.79 -29.70 27.97
C ILE A 829 29.53 -30.08 27.21
N VAL A 830 28.61 -29.13 27.02
CA VAL A 830 27.37 -29.32 26.26
C VAL A 830 27.50 -28.87 24.80
N GLU A 831 28.39 -27.92 24.52
CA GLU A 831 28.66 -27.35 23.21
C GLU A 831 30.09 -26.74 23.19
N LEU A 832 30.79 -26.87 22.07
CA LEU A 832 32.07 -26.20 21.81
C LEU A 832 31.91 -25.40 20.51
N ASN A 833 32.32 -24.14 20.53
CA ASN A 833 32.09 -23.17 19.46
C ASN A 833 33.45 -22.64 18.95
N GLY A 834 33.61 -22.52 17.63
CA GLY A 834 34.86 -22.06 16.98
C GLY A 834 35.03 -20.55 16.91
N VAL A 835 35.55 -20.06 15.78
CA VAL A 835 36.03 -18.66 15.63
C VAL A 835 34.94 -17.59 15.73
N THR A 836 33.67 -17.90 15.44
CA THR A 836 32.54 -16.98 15.61
C THR A 836 31.90 -16.99 17.00
N SER A 837 32.42 -17.81 17.92
CA SER A 837 32.07 -17.70 19.33
C SER A 837 32.49 -16.35 19.90
N GLU A 838 31.78 -15.85 20.89
CA GLU A 838 32.08 -14.56 21.53
C GLU A 838 32.45 -14.76 23.00
N ALA A 839 33.36 -13.91 23.48
CA ALA A 839 33.64 -13.70 24.89
C ALA A 839 32.44 -13.04 25.58
N THR A 840 31.41 -13.84 25.86
CA THR A 840 30.05 -13.40 26.21
C THR A 840 29.91 -12.64 27.54
N HIS A 841 30.94 -12.62 28.37
CA HIS A 841 31.00 -11.79 29.59
C HIS A 841 30.86 -10.29 29.29
N ILE A 842 31.12 -9.85 28.06
CA ILE A 842 30.90 -8.45 27.65
C ILE A 842 29.47 -7.99 27.96
N TYR A 843 28.47 -8.87 27.89
CA TYR A 843 27.06 -8.55 28.15
C TYR A 843 26.72 -8.39 29.65
N ASP A 844 27.70 -8.46 30.57
CA ASP A 844 27.49 -8.09 31.98
C ASP A 844 27.03 -6.61 32.07
N PRO A 845 25.94 -6.29 32.79
CA PRO A 845 25.44 -4.93 32.93
C PRO A 845 26.43 -3.90 33.50
N LYS A 846 27.53 -4.35 34.15
CA LYS A 846 28.63 -3.51 34.63
C LYS A 846 29.56 -3.03 33.51
N ASN A 847 29.61 -3.74 32.38
CA ASN A 847 30.51 -3.42 31.28
C ASN A 847 30.02 -2.22 30.47
N SER A 848 30.96 -1.35 30.07
CA SER A 848 30.68 -0.29 29.11
C SER A 848 30.79 -0.80 27.67
N VAL A 849 30.12 -0.12 26.73
CA VAL A 849 30.23 -0.46 25.29
C VAL A 849 31.68 -0.42 24.79
N TRP A 850 32.50 0.49 25.34
CA TRP A 850 33.93 0.59 25.03
C TRP A 850 34.75 -0.59 25.57
N SER A 851 34.42 -1.09 26.76
CA SER A 851 35.00 -2.34 27.30
C SER A 851 34.67 -3.52 26.37
N ALA A 852 33.39 -3.67 26.01
CA ALA A 852 32.93 -4.71 25.10
C ALA A 852 33.64 -4.67 23.73
N TYR A 853 33.78 -3.48 23.14
CA TYR A 853 34.53 -3.31 21.89
C TYR A 853 36.01 -3.64 22.05
N ARG A 854 36.67 -3.21 23.13
CA ARG A 854 38.07 -3.56 23.40
C ARG A 854 38.26 -5.09 23.48
N THR A 855 37.39 -5.78 24.21
CA THR A 855 37.40 -7.24 24.33
C THR A 855 37.19 -7.94 23.00
N LEU A 856 36.18 -7.56 22.22
CA LEU A 856 35.92 -8.16 20.90
C LEU A 856 37.02 -7.86 19.88
N MET A 857 37.60 -6.65 19.88
CA MET A 857 38.75 -6.32 19.03
C MET A 857 39.99 -7.13 19.43
N GLN A 858 40.24 -7.34 20.72
CA GLN A 858 41.32 -8.19 21.19
C GLN A 858 41.09 -9.66 20.79
N GLN A 859 39.87 -10.17 20.94
CA GLN A 859 39.45 -11.50 20.50
C GLN A 859 39.70 -11.70 18.99
N TRP A 860 39.22 -10.79 18.13
CA TRP A 860 39.45 -10.87 16.68
C TRP A 860 40.93 -10.75 16.31
N ARG A 861 41.70 -9.91 17.01
CA ARG A 861 43.15 -9.82 16.80
C ARG A 861 43.83 -11.17 17.07
N LEU A 862 43.46 -11.85 18.15
CA LEU A 862 43.98 -13.18 18.50
C LEU A 862 43.63 -14.22 17.43
N ALA A 863 42.40 -14.24 16.91
CA ALA A 863 42.01 -15.14 15.82
C ALA A 863 42.87 -14.95 14.55
N PHE A 864 43.15 -13.69 14.16
CA PHE A 864 44.04 -13.39 13.03
C PHE A 864 45.51 -13.72 13.31
N GLU A 865 46.01 -13.51 14.54
CA GLU A 865 47.36 -13.89 14.94
C GLU A 865 47.56 -15.42 14.90
N ILE A 866 46.59 -16.19 15.38
CA ILE A 866 46.59 -17.66 15.34
C ILE A 866 46.51 -18.15 13.89
N GLY A 867 45.59 -17.59 13.08
CA GLY A 867 45.49 -17.91 11.66
C GLY A 867 46.76 -17.58 10.89
N ALA A 868 47.48 -16.51 11.24
CA ALA A 868 48.78 -16.18 10.67
C ALA A 868 49.87 -17.19 11.04
N ALA A 869 49.91 -17.65 12.29
CA ALA A 869 50.83 -18.69 12.75
C ALA A 869 50.54 -20.05 12.08
N ASN A 870 49.26 -20.42 11.91
CA ASN A 870 48.88 -21.63 11.18
C ASN A 870 49.17 -21.53 9.68
N ARG A 871 49.01 -20.35 9.06
CA ARG A 871 49.47 -20.10 7.69
C ARG A 871 50.99 -20.24 7.54
N ALA A 872 51.77 -19.80 8.53
CA ALA A 872 53.22 -19.99 8.55
C ALA A 872 53.65 -21.47 8.67
N ARG A 873 52.74 -22.36 9.12
CA ARG A 873 52.91 -23.82 9.14
C ARG A 873 52.45 -24.51 7.84
N GLY A 874 52.16 -23.74 6.78
CA GLY A 874 51.78 -24.25 5.46
C GLY A 874 50.27 -24.42 5.22
N MET A 875 49.42 -24.15 6.22
CA MET A 875 47.96 -24.26 6.06
C MET A 875 47.39 -23.11 5.21
N GLN A 876 46.33 -23.40 4.45
CA GLN A 876 45.71 -22.45 3.53
C GLN A 876 44.34 -21.98 4.04
N PRO A 877 44.07 -20.66 4.08
CA PRO A 877 42.77 -20.15 4.52
C PRO A 877 41.68 -20.41 3.48
N THR A 878 40.44 -20.47 3.97
CA THR A 878 39.22 -20.63 3.16
C THR A 878 39.19 -19.63 2.00
N SER A 879 38.77 -20.05 0.81
CA SER A 879 38.64 -19.13 -0.33
C SER A 879 37.52 -18.11 -0.09
N VAL A 880 37.72 -16.87 -0.56
CA VAL A 880 36.71 -15.80 -0.37
C VAL A 880 35.38 -16.15 -1.05
N SER A 881 35.40 -16.88 -2.17
CA SER A 881 34.21 -17.38 -2.84
C SER A 881 33.44 -18.42 -2.01
N ARG A 882 34.14 -19.33 -1.31
CA ARG A 882 33.54 -20.28 -0.36
C ARG A 882 32.94 -19.54 0.84
N LEU A 883 33.65 -18.55 1.40
CA LEU A 883 33.17 -17.74 2.52
C LEU A 883 31.88 -16.96 2.15
N ILE A 884 31.83 -16.35 0.96
CA ILE A 884 30.63 -15.66 0.45
C ILE A 884 29.47 -16.64 0.21
N LYS A 885 29.76 -17.88 -0.22
CA LYS A 885 28.73 -18.91 -0.39
C LYS A 885 28.10 -19.29 0.96
N LEU A 886 28.91 -19.54 1.98
CA LEU A 886 28.43 -19.86 3.34
C LEU A 886 27.58 -18.73 3.94
N LEU A 887 27.96 -17.46 3.71
CA LEU A 887 27.17 -16.29 4.13
C LEU A 887 25.84 -16.10 3.38
N LYS A 888 25.58 -16.86 2.31
CA LYS A 888 24.28 -16.90 1.61
C LYS A 888 23.44 -18.13 2.00
N GLU A 889 24.07 -19.14 2.62
CA GLU A 889 23.44 -20.40 3.03
C GLU A 889 22.95 -20.35 4.49
N ALA A 890 23.40 -19.35 5.27
CA ALA A 890 23.00 -19.06 6.65
C ALA A 890 21.99 -17.90 6.78
#